data_AF-A0A661XYP6-F1
#
_entry.id   AF-A0A661XYP6-F1
#
_cell.length_a   1.000
_cell.length_b   1.000
_cell.length_c   1.000
_cell.angle_alpha   90.00
_cell.angle_beta   90.00
_cell.angle_gamma   90.00
#
_symmetry.space_group_name_H-M   'P 1'
#
loop_
_entity.id
_entity.type
_entity.pdbx_description
1 polymer ?
#
loop_
_entity_poly.entity_id
_entity_poly.type
_entity_poly.pdbx_seq_one_letter_code
_entity_poly.pdbx_strand_id
1 'polypeptide(L)'
;MRTKVIFTALIMLSTMSLFAQKYKDIFPQIISANSDNSFEILNSFLHNNLDHPNANLRVALIYAERYKSTDALREYEKAIALAEQAKIKLFKAKLVLTEKEVKKNEEYYFGLANEGGAPVYSELTNLINREEQQVAEFLQKAPVIFSQFTNSVEKYDQAVKTFAGIVGSYASLKELYMLYNDSLKQQLTSLKRDYDSTKVYFDNYLKLRNEFKLNAISQTYSENTINVYRLDGLVTQINFLQPKITLWNYSSWADSVNLVISETIDGLRKDLYDNEKKLRIGVEEASKTNKPDSFNVIYADKALVFNLLKYDYKNAIVPLLRYYEFKQQFIIDQKRQSYFDTASISTDRRLAYYSDMMYDSKLGDSIITQFESRFNPQQLLRHKVFVDEVFGNAESMNDYMVAQKEENNKVFINQVTNIKNEILSADAQDSIAGIIKYKRISIPAYKIDEEISQLPNAQIKTQYLLPSADESLYVAGLQITDKKILNQEIAVAKLSPALKPLWVKNLDLEIDSAGVDANHWLGDVILTSEGVAFVIRSVALDSSKVMNTLIHLTEGGQIKFAKRLDTELYPREINFIEANNMFVITFFGEEKLMDTQKSSDLSVLTINGLGQDIWQYDYSFKGDYVNMINTNNGFLIGGNYSVIKNKAGRTFTKSSGKNAYVLSLSSKGALIDIKCLASDSDYHINNLYKVNENNINLLGTKGEQIIINANLLEIYSSVTMK
;
A
#
# COMPACT_ATOMS: atom_id res chain seq x y z
N MET A 1 13.68 -42.18 89.96
CA MET A 1 13.60 -43.52 90.58
C MET A 1 13.48 -44.52 89.43
N ARG A 2 14.53 -45.30 89.14
CA ARG A 2 14.77 -46.65 89.69
C ARG A 2 13.64 -47.63 89.32
N THR A 3 13.81 -48.87 88.87
CA THR A 3 14.89 -49.72 88.37
C THR A 3 14.16 -50.99 87.88
N LYS A 4 14.69 -51.63 86.82
CA LYS A 4 14.56 -53.05 86.36
C LYS A 4 13.67 -54.05 87.15
N VAL A 5 13.01 -54.98 86.43
CA VAL A 5 13.42 -56.40 86.24
C VAL A 5 12.33 -57.20 85.48
N ILE A 6 12.73 -57.76 84.31
CA ILE A 6 12.50 -59.10 83.72
C ILE A 6 11.15 -59.83 83.97
N PHE A 7 10.46 -60.17 82.87
CA PHE A 7 9.91 -61.52 82.69
C PHE A 7 9.95 -61.96 81.21
N THR A 8 10.65 -63.06 80.99
CA THR A 8 10.85 -63.76 79.72
C THR A 8 9.71 -64.76 79.53
N ALA A 9 8.93 -64.67 78.43
CA ALA A 9 8.04 -65.75 78.01
C ALA A 9 7.77 -65.68 76.48
N LEU A 10 8.53 -66.50 75.75
CA LEU A 10 8.03 -67.42 74.72
C LEU A 10 7.01 -66.88 73.69
N ILE A 11 7.49 -66.15 72.67
CA ILE A 11 6.84 -66.11 71.34
C ILE A 11 7.78 -66.85 70.38
N MET A 12 7.69 -68.18 70.43
CA MET A 12 8.15 -69.09 69.39
C MET A 12 6.89 -69.47 68.59
N LEU A 13 6.66 -68.80 67.46
CA LEU A 13 5.73 -69.29 66.44
C LEU A 13 6.23 -68.92 65.04
N SER A 14 6.66 -69.99 64.36
CA SER A 14 6.73 -70.21 62.92
C SER A 14 7.66 -69.35 62.06
N THR A 15 8.97 -69.57 62.20
CA THR A 15 9.82 -69.72 61.01
C THR A 15 9.52 -71.08 60.39
N MET A 16 8.57 -71.13 59.44
CA MET A 16 8.46 -72.31 58.59
C MET A 16 9.74 -72.43 57.78
N SER A 17 10.54 -73.43 58.16
CA SER A 17 11.61 -73.96 57.34
C SER A 17 10.95 -74.46 56.05
N LEU A 18 11.16 -73.74 54.95
CA LEU A 18 10.92 -74.24 53.60
C LEU A 18 11.79 -75.48 53.42
N PHE A 19 11.25 -76.66 53.75
CA PHE A 19 11.81 -77.92 53.29
C PHE A 19 11.86 -77.84 51.77
N ALA A 20 13.04 -78.13 51.19
CA ALA A 20 13.19 -78.26 49.75
C ALA A 20 12.15 -79.26 49.23
N GLN A 21 11.09 -78.77 48.60
CA GLN A 21 10.07 -79.59 47.97
C GLN A 21 10.73 -80.48 46.93
N LYS A 22 10.43 -81.79 46.94
CA LYS A 22 10.99 -82.69 45.94
C LYS A 22 10.25 -82.48 44.62
N TYR A 23 10.96 -82.61 43.51
CA TYR A 23 10.37 -82.42 42.17
C TYR A 23 9.14 -83.30 41.93
N LYS A 24 9.16 -84.54 42.45
CA LYS A 24 8.04 -85.49 42.42
C LYS A 24 6.75 -84.95 43.06
N ASP A 25 6.85 -84.08 44.07
CA ASP A 25 5.70 -83.58 44.83
C ASP A 25 4.99 -82.43 44.09
N ILE A 26 5.74 -81.71 43.25
CA ILE A 26 5.24 -80.57 42.46
C ILE A 26 4.89 -80.96 41.02
N PHE A 27 5.44 -82.06 40.49
CA PHE A 27 5.23 -82.48 39.11
C PHE A 27 3.75 -82.70 38.73
N PRO A 28 2.92 -83.38 39.55
CA PRO A 28 1.49 -83.51 39.26
C PRO A 28 0.77 -82.17 39.16
N GLN A 29 1.21 -81.18 39.95
CA GLN A 29 0.66 -79.82 39.95
C GLN A 29 1.06 -79.08 38.67
N ILE A 30 2.29 -79.27 38.18
CA ILE A 30 2.79 -78.67 36.94
C ILE A 30 2.04 -79.16 35.71
N ILE A 31 1.71 -80.46 35.65
CA ILE A 31 1.03 -81.08 34.50
C ILE A 31 -0.47 -80.78 34.48
N SER A 32 -1.10 -80.57 35.64
CA SER A 32 -2.52 -80.23 35.75
C SER A 32 -2.79 -78.71 35.71
N ALA A 33 -1.75 -77.89 35.86
CA ALA A 33 -1.83 -76.44 35.82
C ALA A 33 -1.83 -75.89 34.38
N ASN A 34 -2.40 -74.70 34.21
CA ASN A 34 -2.22 -73.90 33.00
C ASN A 34 -0.80 -73.33 32.94
N SER A 35 -0.37 -72.82 31.77
CA SER A 35 1.01 -72.37 31.56
C SER A 35 1.51 -71.36 32.60
N ASP A 36 0.66 -70.46 33.10
CA ASP A 36 1.06 -69.42 34.06
C ASP A 36 1.29 -69.99 35.45
N ASN A 37 0.36 -70.81 35.94
CA ASN A 37 0.51 -71.50 37.22
C ASN A 37 1.67 -72.50 37.19
N SER A 38 1.85 -73.23 36.07
CA SER A 38 3.00 -74.12 35.87
C SER A 38 4.32 -73.34 35.91
N PHE A 39 4.36 -72.14 35.32
CA PHE A 39 5.53 -71.27 35.36
C PHE A 39 5.86 -70.81 36.78
N GLU A 40 4.88 -70.37 37.57
CA GLU A 40 5.10 -69.92 38.95
C GLU A 40 5.62 -71.06 39.85
N ILE A 41 5.02 -72.25 39.75
CA ILE A 41 5.45 -73.45 40.49
C ILE A 41 6.89 -73.83 40.10
N LEU A 42 7.17 -73.91 38.80
CA LEU A 42 8.50 -74.25 38.30
C LEU A 42 9.55 -73.21 38.69
N ASN A 43 9.23 -71.92 38.60
CA ASN A 43 10.18 -70.85 38.92
C ASN A 43 10.47 -70.78 40.43
N SER A 44 9.46 -71.00 41.27
CA SER A 44 9.62 -71.12 42.72
C SER A 44 10.49 -72.32 43.11
N PHE A 45 10.31 -73.45 42.43
CA PHE A 45 11.15 -74.64 42.64
C PHE A 45 12.61 -74.42 42.20
N LEU A 46 12.81 -73.78 41.05
CA LEU A 46 14.14 -73.47 40.53
C LEU A 46 14.93 -72.48 41.40
N HIS A 47 14.27 -71.74 42.30
CA HIS A 47 14.94 -70.87 43.28
C HIS A 47 15.89 -71.67 44.19
N ASN A 48 15.48 -72.87 44.59
CA ASN A 48 16.24 -73.76 45.49
C ASN A 48 16.95 -74.90 44.74
N ASN A 49 16.62 -75.14 43.47
CA ASN A 49 17.12 -76.25 42.65
C ASN A 49 17.55 -75.75 41.25
N LEU A 50 18.56 -74.88 41.22
CA LEU A 50 18.96 -74.11 40.03
C LEU A 50 19.31 -74.98 38.81
N ASP A 51 19.83 -76.18 39.04
CA ASP A 51 20.39 -77.08 38.02
C ASP A 51 19.46 -78.27 37.70
N HIS A 52 18.18 -78.18 38.05
CA HIS A 52 17.24 -79.27 37.76
C HIS A 52 16.92 -79.33 36.25
N PRO A 53 17.21 -80.45 35.55
CA PRO A 53 17.16 -80.52 34.09
C PRO A 53 15.75 -80.35 33.52
N ASN A 54 14.78 -81.15 34.00
CA ASN A 54 13.40 -81.07 33.51
C ASN A 54 12.72 -79.72 33.81
N ALA A 55 12.87 -79.21 35.03
CA ALA A 55 12.33 -77.91 35.42
C ALA A 55 12.91 -76.75 34.57
N ASN A 56 14.22 -76.74 34.32
CA ASN A 56 14.82 -75.74 33.42
C ASN A 56 14.29 -75.89 31.98
N LEU A 57 14.15 -77.12 31.48
CA LEU A 57 13.60 -77.38 30.14
C LEU A 57 12.15 -76.91 30.00
N ARG A 58 11.27 -77.23 30.95
CA ARG A 58 9.86 -76.79 30.93
C ARG A 58 9.74 -75.28 31.01
N VAL A 59 10.50 -74.61 31.88
CA VAL A 59 10.53 -73.15 31.96
C VAL A 59 11.06 -72.53 30.66
N ALA A 60 12.08 -73.14 30.05
CA ALA A 60 12.61 -72.70 28.77
C ALA A 60 11.56 -72.75 27.65
N LEU A 61 10.78 -73.83 27.59
CA LEU A 61 9.72 -73.99 26.60
C LEU A 61 8.57 -73.00 26.83
N ILE A 62 8.20 -72.74 28.08
CA ILE A 62 7.21 -71.69 28.41
C ILE A 62 7.71 -70.30 27.97
N TYR A 63 8.98 -69.97 28.26
CA TYR A 63 9.57 -68.73 27.75
C TYR A 63 9.62 -68.70 26.22
N ALA A 64 9.90 -69.84 25.58
CA ALA A 64 9.96 -69.96 24.13
C ALA A 64 8.61 -69.70 23.46
N GLU A 65 7.54 -70.28 24.01
CA GLU A 65 6.17 -70.03 23.58
C GLU A 65 5.79 -68.55 23.80
N ARG A 66 6.10 -68.00 24.98
CA ARG A 66 5.79 -66.61 25.32
C ARG A 66 6.45 -65.62 24.37
N TYR A 67 7.74 -65.74 24.03
CA TYR A 67 8.35 -64.78 23.10
C TYR A 67 7.81 -64.94 21.67
N LYS A 68 7.53 -66.17 21.21
CA LYS A 68 6.95 -66.44 19.88
C LYS A 68 5.52 -65.87 19.76
N SER A 69 4.76 -65.89 20.84
CA SER A 69 3.40 -65.33 20.90
C SER A 69 3.36 -63.80 21.12
N THR A 70 4.48 -63.19 21.54
CA THR A 70 4.58 -61.74 21.79
C THR A 70 4.76 -60.98 20.47
N ASP A 71 4.05 -59.86 20.30
CA ASP A 71 4.26 -58.97 19.14
C ASP A 71 5.64 -58.31 19.24
N ALA A 72 6.55 -58.71 18.35
CA ALA A 72 7.95 -58.31 18.40
C ALA A 72 8.20 -56.82 18.05
N LEU A 73 7.17 -56.08 17.63
CA LEU A 73 7.26 -54.63 17.38
C LEU A 73 6.62 -53.81 18.49
N ARG A 74 5.45 -54.23 18.99
CA ARG A 74 4.75 -53.51 20.07
C ARG A 74 5.38 -53.73 21.44
N GLU A 75 5.83 -54.96 21.69
CA GLU A 75 6.36 -55.41 22.98
C GLU A 75 7.81 -55.89 22.82
N TYR A 76 8.61 -55.16 22.04
CA TYR A 76 9.98 -55.54 21.67
C TYR A 76 10.86 -55.92 22.87
N GLU A 77 10.92 -55.06 23.91
CA GLU A 77 11.75 -55.32 25.09
C GLU A 77 11.34 -56.60 25.81
N LYS A 78 10.04 -56.85 25.92
CA LYS A 78 9.49 -58.07 26.53
C LYS A 78 9.81 -59.30 25.67
N ALA A 79 9.66 -59.21 24.35
CA ALA A 79 9.97 -60.31 23.44
C ALA A 79 11.46 -60.69 23.50
N ILE A 80 12.36 -59.71 23.52
CA ILE A 80 13.81 -59.93 23.69
C ILE A 80 14.12 -60.54 25.06
N ALA A 81 13.60 -59.96 26.14
CA ALA A 81 13.84 -60.47 27.48
C ALA A 81 13.36 -61.93 27.66
N LEU A 82 12.18 -62.27 27.13
CA LEU A 82 11.66 -63.64 27.15
C LEU A 82 12.54 -64.59 26.33
N ALA A 83 13.03 -64.19 25.16
CA ALA A 83 13.94 -64.98 24.34
C ALA A 83 15.31 -65.19 25.03
N GLU A 84 15.86 -64.17 25.70
CA GLU A 84 17.08 -64.29 26.49
C GLU A 84 16.91 -65.26 27.66
N GLN A 85 15.77 -65.19 28.37
CA GLN A 85 15.46 -66.15 29.45
C GLN A 85 15.29 -67.57 28.92
N ALA A 86 14.65 -67.76 27.76
CA ALA A 86 14.57 -69.05 27.09
C ALA A 86 15.98 -69.60 26.79
N LYS A 87 16.86 -68.78 26.21
CA LYS A 87 18.26 -69.16 25.91
C LYS A 87 19.01 -69.63 27.14
N ILE A 88 18.93 -68.87 28.25
CA ILE A 88 19.61 -69.20 29.51
C ILE A 88 19.11 -70.54 30.05
N LYS A 89 17.79 -70.76 30.03
CA LYS A 89 17.18 -71.98 30.58
C LYS A 89 17.42 -73.20 29.69
N LEU A 90 17.43 -73.05 28.36
CA LEU A 90 17.85 -74.09 27.41
C LEU A 90 19.31 -74.49 27.64
N PHE A 91 20.21 -73.51 27.79
CA PHE A 91 21.62 -73.77 28.07
C PHE A 91 21.81 -74.54 29.39
N LYS A 92 21.12 -74.12 30.45
CA LYS A 92 21.13 -74.85 31.74
C LYS A 92 20.61 -76.28 31.59
N ALA A 93 19.47 -76.47 30.93
CA ALA A 93 18.91 -77.80 30.68
C ALA A 93 19.91 -78.69 29.90
N LYS A 94 20.55 -78.14 28.86
CA LYS A 94 21.55 -78.85 28.04
C LYS A 94 22.77 -79.33 28.83
N LEU A 95 23.26 -78.51 29.76
CA LEU A 95 24.45 -78.84 30.58
C LEU A 95 24.21 -80.02 31.53
N VAL A 96 23.00 -80.14 32.06
CA VAL A 96 22.68 -81.12 33.12
C VAL A 96 21.89 -82.33 32.63
N LEU A 97 21.34 -82.28 31.42
CA LEU A 97 20.64 -83.40 30.80
C LEU A 97 21.64 -84.49 30.36
N THR A 98 21.48 -85.70 30.90
CA THR A 98 22.30 -86.86 30.55
C THR A 98 21.43 -88.07 30.25
N GLU A 99 21.93 -89.03 29.48
CA GLU A 99 21.18 -90.26 29.15
C GLU A 99 20.74 -91.03 30.41
N LYS A 100 21.59 -91.06 31.43
CA LYS A 100 21.29 -91.69 32.73
C LYS A 100 20.17 -90.97 33.48
N GLU A 101 20.11 -89.65 33.39
CA GLU A 101 19.09 -88.83 34.04
C GLU A 101 17.73 -89.03 33.36
N VAL A 102 17.69 -89.01 32.03
CA VAL A 102 16.46 -89.23 31.27
C VAL A 102 15.89 -90.61 31.56
N LYS A 103 16.70 -91.68 31.51
CA LYS A 103 16.27 -93.06 31.81
C LYS A 103 15.76 -93.25 33.24
N LYS A 104 16.27 -92.48 34.21
CA LYS A 104 15.84 -92.59 35.61
C LYS A 104 14.53 -91.83 35.87
N ASN A 105 14.26 -90.79 35.10
CA ASN A 105 13.20 -89.81 35.33
C ASN A 105 12.26 -89.68 34.12
N GLU A 106 12.10 -90.74 33.32
CA GLU A 106 11.35 -90.75 32.05
C GLU A 106 9.95 -90.14 32.19
N GLU A 107 9.28 -90.42 33.31
CA GLU A 107 7.95 -89.91 33.63
C GLU A 107 7.87 -88.37 33.67
N TYR A 108 8.96 -87.68 33.97
CA TYR A 108 8.97 -86.22 34.07
C TYR A 108 9.08 -85.53 32.70
N TYR A 109 9.52 -86.25 31.67
CA TYR A 109 9.71 -85.71 30.31
C TYR A 109 8.54 -86.00 29.37
N PHE A 110 7.49 -86.69 29.84
CA PHE A 110 6.29 -86.95 29.03
C PHE A 110 5.72 -85.66 28.42
N GLY A 111 5.38 -85.76 27.12
CA GLY A 111 4.74 -84.71 26.34
C GLY A 111 5.66 -83.57 25.90
N LEU A 112 6.98 -83.65 26.13
CA LEU A 112 7.91 -82.58 25.73
C LEU A 112 8.44 -82.72 24.29
N ALA A 113 8.77 -83.92 23.84
CA ALA A 113 9.33 -84.16 22.50
C ALA A 113 8.38 -84.93 21.56
N ASN A 114 7.56 -85.84 22.11
CA ASN A 114 6.62 -86.67 21.36
C ASN A 114 5.22 -86.62 22.02
N GLU A 115 4.17 -86.65 21.19
CA GLU A 115 2.79 -86.77 21.67
C GLU A 115 2.54 -88.22 22.13
N GLY A 116 2.53 -88.45 23.44
CA GLY A 116 2.03 -89.70 24.05
C GLY A 116 3.07 -90.75 24.48
N GLY A 117 4.37 -90.45 24.50
CA GLY A 117 5.42 -91.37 24.96
C GLY A 117 6.52 -90.71 25.80
N ALA A 118 7.28 -91.51 26.55
CA ALA A 118 8.45 -91.05 27.29
C ALA A 118 9.58 -90.82 26.28
N PRO A 119 10.11 -89.59 26.16
CA PRO A 119 11.07 -89.30 25.13
C PRO A 119 12.45 -89.88 25.44
N VAL A 120 13.17 -90.29 24.40
CA VAL A 120 14.56 -90.75 24.53
C VAL A 120 15.50 -89.55 24.62
N TYR A 121 16.67 -89.73 25.22
CA TYR A 121 17.68 -88.66 25.38
C TYR A 121 17.96 -87.88 24.07
N SER A 122 18.11 -88.59 22.95
CA SER A 122 18.34 -87.98 21.63
C SER A 122 17.21 -87.06 21.18
N GLU A 123 15.96 -87.38 21.49
CA GLU A 123 14.79 -86.57 21.13
C GLU A 123 14.75 -85.27 21.93
N LEU A 124 15.06 -85.34 23.23
CA LEU A 124 15.18 -84.17 24.10
C LEU A 124 16.37 -83.29 23.70
N THR A 125 17.51 -83.87 23.35
CA THR A 125 18.66 -83.13 22.83
C THR A 125 18.32 -82.44 21.50
N ASN A 126 17.61 -83.11 20.59
CA ASN A 126 17.17 -82.52 19.33
C ASN A 126 16.17 -81.38 19.56
N LEU A 127 15.22 -81.54 20.48
CA LEU A 127 14.31 -80.47 20.90
C LEU A 127 15.08 -79.26 21.43
N ILE A 128 15.99 -79.46 22.39
CA ILE A 128 16.80 -78.39 22.96
C ILE A 128 17.61 -77.67 21.88
N ASN A 129 18.31 -78.41 21.01
CA ASN A 129 19.11 -77.82 19.94
C ASN A 129 18.23 -77.04 18.94
N ARG A 130 17.04 -77.55 18.60
CA ARG A 130 16.10 -76.87 17.71
C ARG A 130 15.59 -75.56 18.33
N GLU A 131 15.15 -75.58 19.59
CA GLU A 131 14.67 -74.38 20.27
C GLU A 131 15.82 -73.38 20.51
N GLU A 132 17.03 -73.85 20.83
CA GLU A 132 18.22 -73.01 20.99
C GLU A 132 18.57 -72.30 19.68
N GLN A 133 18.51 -73.01 18.55
CA GLN A 133 18.71 -72.41 17.22
C GLN A 133 17.64 -71.36 16.91
N GLN A 134 16.36 -71.65 17.17
CA GLN A 134 15.26 -70.70 16.93
C GLN A 134 15.36 -69.44 17.79
N VAL A 135 15.74 -69.59 19.07
CA VAL A 135 15.98 -68.47 19.99
C VAL A 135 17.18 -67.65 19.54
N ALA A 136 18.28 -68.30 19.15
CA ALA A 136 19.48 -67.62 18.67
C ALA A 136 19.20 -66.82 17.39
N GLU A 137 18.45 -67.41 16.45
CA GLU A 137 18.03 -66.75 15.21
C GLU A 137 17.11 -65.55 15.50
N PHE A 138 16.15 -65.70 16.43
CA PHE A 138 15.29 -64.59 16.86
C PHE A 138 16.10 -63.43 17.47
N LEU A 139 16.99 -63.72 18.41
CA LEU A 139 17.85 -62.71 19.06
C LEU A 139 18.81 -62.04 18.07
N GLN A 140 19.17 -62.69 16.96
CA GLN A 140 19.99 -62.09 15.92
C GLN A 140 19.16 -61.20 14.97
N LYS A 141 17.97 -61.64 14.58
CA LYS A 141 17.18 -61.01 13.50
C LYS A 141 16.18 -59.96 14.00
N ALA A 142 15.53 -60.19 15.14
CA ALA A 142 14.53 -59.28 15.68
C ALA A 142 15.07 -57.87 15.95
N PRO A 143 16.29 -57.67 16.51
CA PRO A 143 16.85 -56.33 16.70
C PRO A 143 17.07 -55.56 15.41
N VAL A 144 17.51 -56.24 14.35
CA VAL A 144 17.73 -55.61 13.03
C VAL A 144 16.38 -55.17 12.45
N ILE A 145 15.36 -56.02 12.52
CA ILE A 145 14.02 -55.72 12.02
C ILE A 145 13.40 -54.55 12.79
N PHE A 146 13.50 -54.57 14.12
CA PHE A 146 13.03 -53.49 14.98
C PHE A 146 13.76 -52.18 14.69
N SER A 147 15.08 -52.22 14.51
CA SER A 147 15.88 -51.03 14.16
C SER A 147 15.47 -50.42 12.81
N GLN A 148 15.22 -51.24 11.77
CA GLN A 148 14.72 -50.73 10.49
C GLN A 148 13.35 -50.07 10.66
N PHE A 149 12.46 -50.69 11.44
CA PHE A 149 11.15 -50.12 11.76
C PHE A 149 11.28 -48.78 12.50
N THR A 150 12.02 -48.71 13.60
CA THR A 150 12.17 -47.47 14.38
C THR A 150 12.83 -46.37 13.56
N ASN A 151 13.85 -46.67 12.76
CA ASN A 151 14.49 -45.70 11.87
C ASN A 151 13.49 -45.11 10.86
N SER A 152 12.57 -45.93 10.33
CA SER A 152 11.53 -45.42 9.42
C SER A 152 10.61 -44.40 10.09
N VAL A 153 10.20 -44.67 11.34
CA VAL A 153 9.34 -43.80 12.17
C VAL A 153 10.07 -42.50 12.50
N GLU A 154 11.31 -42.60 12.98
CA GLU A 154 12.14 -41.44 13.34
C GLU A 154 12.37 -40.51 12.14
N LYS A 155 12.67 -41.09 10.97
CA LYS A 155 12.85 -40.33 9.73
C LYS A 155 11.57 -39.64 9.27
N TYR A 156 10.43 -40.28 9.47
CA TYR A 156 9.16 -39.69 9.09
C TYR A 156 8.80 -38.53 10.03
N ASP A 157 9.03 -38.70 11.34
CA ASP A 157 8.86 -37.65 12.33
C ASP A 157 9.76 -36.43 12.05
N GLN A 158 11.02 -36.66 11.64
CA GLN A 158 11.92 -35.59 11.18
C GLN A 158 11.38 -34.84 9.96
N ALA A 159 10.83 -35.56 8.97
CA ALA A 159 10.19 -34.96 7.81
C ALA A 159 8.96 -34.12 8.22
N VAL A 160 8.08 -34.66 9.07
CA VAL A 160 6.90 -33.94 9.59
C VAL A 160 7.31 -32.65 10.30
N LYS A 161 8.30 -32.71 11.19
CA LYS A 161 8.81 -31.54 11.93
C LYS A 161 9.40 -30.49 11.00
N THR A 162 10.17 -30.91 10.00
CA THR A 162 10.76 -30.00 9.01
C THR A 162 9.67 -29.33 8.17
N PHE A 163 8.69 -30.11 7.68
CA PHE A 163 7.55 -29.57 6.95
C PHE A 163 6.74 -28.57 7.78
N ALA A 164 6.40 -28.94 9.02
CA ALA A 164 5.69 -28.06 9.96
C ALA A 164 6.48 -26.76 10.23
N GLY A 165 7.80 -26.84 10.37
CA GLY A 165 8.67 -25.67 10.48
C GLY A 165 8.59 -24.76 9.25
N ILE A 166 8.72 -25.32 8.05
CA ILE A 166 8.61 -24.56 6.80
C ILE A 166 7.24 -23.89 6.70
N VAL A 167 6.14 -24.64 6.82
CA VAL A 167 4.80 -24.06 6.64
C VAL A 167 4.42 -23.11 7.78
N GLY A 168 5.04 -23.24 8.96
CA GLY A 168 4.93 -22.30 10.06
C GLY A 168 5.59 -20.96 9.78
N SER A 169 6.74 -20.95 9.09
CA SER A 169 7.52 -19.75 8.78
C SER A 169 6.93 -18.87 7.67
N TYR A 170 6.09 -19.40 6.77
CA TYR A 170 5.54 -18.65 5.64
C TYR A 170 4.00 -18.68 5.63
N ALA A 171 3.36 -17.51 5.59
CA ALA A 171 1.91 -17.38 5.72
C ALA A 171 1.13 -17.99 4.54
N SER A 172 1.74 -18.00 3.36
CA SER A 172 1.16 -18.53 2.13
C SER A 172 2.22 -19.16 1.23
N LEU A 173 1.78 -19.98 0.28
CA LEU A 173 2.66 -20.60 -0.72
C LEU A 173 3.34 -19.55 -1.62
N LYS A 174 2.63 -18.47 -1.96
CA LYS A 174 3.22 -17.34 -2.72
C LYS A 174 4.32 -16.65 -1.95
N GLU A 175 4.15 -16.47 -0.64
CA GLU A 175 5.18 -15.88 0.21
C GLU A 175 6.39 -16.81 0.36
N LEU A 176 6.17 -18.12 0.51
CA LEU A 176 7.24 -19.13 0.49
C LEU A 176 8.07 -19.00 -0.79
N TYR A 177 7.42 -18.83 -1.95
CA TYR A 177 8.10 -18.64 -3.22
C TYR A 177 8.92 -17.35 -3.27
N MET A 178 8.35 -16.22 -2.84
CA MET A 178 9.03 -14.91 -2.90
C MET A 178 10.20 -14.81 -1.91
N LEU A 179 10.12 -15.48 -0.76
CA LEU A 179 11.16 -15.51 0.27
C LEU A 179 12.12 -16.70 0.12
N TYR A 180 12.06 -17.41 -1.00
CA TYR A 180 12.96 -18.54 -1.25
C TYR A 180 14.42 -18.09 -1.31
N ASN A 181 15.23 -18.75 -0.48
CA ASN A 181 16.66 -18.54 -0.31
C ASN A 181 17.37 -19.88 -0.04
N ASP A 182 18.70 -19.85 0.12
CA ASP A 182 19.50 -21.07 0.35
C ASP A 182 19.13 -21.82 1.63
N SER A 183 18.68 -21.12 2.67
CA SER A 183 18.24 -21.74 3.92
C SER A 183 16.97 -22.57 3.69
N LEU A 184 15.97 -22.02 3.01
CA LEU A 184 14.75 -22.76 2.64
C LEU A 184 15.07 -23.94 1.70
N LYS A 185 15.98 -23.74 0.73
CA LYS A 185 16.45 -24.82 -0.15
C LYS A 185 17.04 -26.00 0.63
N GLN A 186 17.85 -25.72 1.65
CA GLN A 186 18.41 -26.76 2.53
C GLN A 186 17.33 -27.46 3.37
N GLN A 187 16.33 -26.72 3.86
CA GLN A 187 15.20 -27.31 4.58
C GLN A 187 14.38 -28.24 3.68
N LEU A 188 14.05 -27.82 2.45
CA LEU A 188 13.34 -28.66 1.46
C LEU A 188 14.16 -29.90 1.07
N THR A 189 15.47 -29.75 0.92
CA THR A 189 16.37 -30.88 0.63
C THR A 189 16.40 -31.88 1.79
N SER A 190 16.47 -31.38 3.03
CA SER A 190 16.43 -32.22 4.24
C SER A 190 15.09 -32.93 4.38
N LEU A 191 13.98 -32.22 4.17
CA LEU A 191 12.63 -32.75 4.16
C LEU A 191 12.49 -33.94 3.20
N LYS A 192 12.93 -33.74 1.94
CA LYS A 192 12.91 -34.79 0.92
C LYS A 192 13.76 -36.00 1.32
N ARG A 193 15.02 -35.76 1.74
CA ARG A 193 15.94 -36.82 2.16
C ARG A 193 15.38 -37.66 3.30
N ASP A 194 14.84 -37.02 4.34
CA ASP A 194 14.33 -37.74 5.51
C ASP A 194 13.07 -38.55 5.14
N TYR A 195 12.16 -38.00 4.32
CA TYR A 195 11.02 -38.77 3.81
C TYR A 195 11.43 -39.95 2.91
N ASP A 196 12.34 -39.75 1.96
CA ASP A 196 12.81 -40.83 1.09
C ASP A 196 13.51 -41.92 1.92
N SER A 197 14.23 -41.52 2.98
CA SER A 197 14.85 -42.46 3.94
C SER A 197 13.81 -43.27 4.70
N THR A 198 12.67 -42.68 5.11
CA THR A 198 11.56 -43.44 5.72
C THR A 198 11.15 -44.61 4.85
N LYS A 199 10.97 -44.37 3.54
CA LYS A 199 10.55 -45.41 2.59
C LYS A 199 11.58 -46.53 2.51
N VAL A 200 12.86 -46.17 2.36
CA VAL A 200 13.96 -47.16 2.31
C VAL A 200 13.99 -48.02 3.57
N TYR A 201 13.91 -47.42 4.76
CA TYR A 201 13.91 -48.16 6.02
C TYR A 201 12.65 -49.02 6.18
N PHE A 202 11.48 -48.51 5.79
CA PHE A 202 10.22 -49.25 5.88
C PHE A 202 10.18 -50.44 4.92
N ASP A 203 10.63 -50.26 3.68
CA ASP A 203 10.70 -51.33 2.67
C ASP A 203 11.69 -52.44 3.10
N ASN A 204 12.83 -52.06 3.68
CA ASN A 204 13.80 -53.01 4.26
C ASN A 204 13.20 -53.76 5.45
N TYR A 205 12.48 -53.06 6.34
CA TYR A 205 11.73 -53.67 7.43
C TYR A 205 10.72 -54.72 6.91
N LEU A 206 9.89 -54.37 5.93
CA LEU A 206 8.91 -55.28 5.32
C LEU A 206 9.58 -56.50 4.71
N LYS A 207 10.69 -56.31 4.00
CA LYS A 207 11.48 -57.39 3.40
C LYS A 207 11.99 -58.36 4.47
N LEU A 208 12.70 -57.86 5.49
CA LEU A 208 13.29 -58.70 6.54
C LEU A 208 12.21 -59.42 7.38
N ARG A 209 11.09 -58.75 7.64
CA ARG A 209 9.95 -59.35 8.35
C ARG A 209 9.37 -60.53 7.56
N ASN A 210 9.19 -60.37 6.25
CA ASN A 210 8.65 -61.42 5.38
C ASN A 210 9.61 -62.62 5.27
N GLU A 211 10.93 -62.38 5.26
CA GLU A 211 11.96 -63.42 5.27
C GLU A 211 11.97 -64.21 6.58
N PHE A 212 11.83 -63.55 7.74
CA PHE A 212 12.01 -64.18 9.06
C PHE A 212 10.68 -64.54 9.79
N LYS A 213 9.51 -64.36 9.16
CA LYS A 213 8.17 -64.70 9.70
C LYS A 213 8.00 -64.38 11.20
N LEU A 214 8.36 -63.16 11.60
CA LEU A 214 8.12 -62.68 12.96
C LEU A 214 6.63 -62.56 13.25
N ASN A 215 6.24 -62.92 14.47
CA ASN A 215 4.92 -62.59 14.99
C ASN A 215 4.84 -61.08 15.25
N ALA A 216 4.31 -60.36 14.27
CA ALA A 216 4.11 -58.92 14.27
C ALA A 216 3.00 -58.58 13.28
N ILE A 217 2.39 -57.41 13.42
CA ILE A 217 1.31 -56.93 12.54
C ILE A 217 1.78 -56.88 11.08
N SER A 218 0.89 -57.27 10.15
CA SER A 218 1.16 -57.13 8.72
C SER A 218 0.84 -55.74 8.23
N GLN A 219 1.86 -55.07 7.70
CA GLN A 219 1.80 -53.64 7.43
C GLN A 219 2.03 -53.35 5.95
N THR A 220 1.34 -52.31 5.49
CA THR A 220 1.47 -51.73 4.15
C THR A 220 1.34 -50.22 4.29
N TYR A 221 1.88 -49.46 3.33
CA TYR A 221 1.67 -48.02 3.30
C TYR A 221 1.15 -47.53 1.95
N SER A 222 0.46 -46.40 1.97
CA SER A 222 0.04 -45.63 0.81
C SER A 222 0.43 -44.16 0.97
N GLU A 223 0.59 -43.45 -0.14
CA GLU A 223 1.03 -42.06 -0.16
C GLU A 223 -0.12 -41.11 -0.52
N ASN A 224 -0.23 -40.00 0.22
CA ASN A 224 -1.12 -38.88 -0.07
C ASN A 224 -0.33 -37.69 -0.64
N THR A 225 -0.90 -37.02 -1.63
CA THR A 225 -0.33 -35.80 -2.22
C THR A 225 -0.69 -34.56 -1.41
N ILE A 226 0.24 -33.62 -1.26
CA ILE A 226 -0.01 -32.32 -0.63
C ILE A 226 -0.46 -31.33 -1.71
N ASN A 227 -1.77 -31.05 -1.77
CA ASN A 227 -2.36 -30.17 -2.77
C ASN A 227 -2.67 -28.78 -2.20
N VAL A 228 -3.07 -28.71 -0.93
CA VAL A 228 -3.47 -27.48 -0.26
C VAL A 228 -2.46 -27.10 0.82
N TYR A 229 -1.72 -26.03 0.59
CA TYR A 229 -0.73 -25.49 1.52
C TYR A 229 -1.35 -25.21 2.89
N ARG A 230 -0.70 -25.67 3.97
CA ARG A 230 -1.13 -25.58 5.38
C ARG A 230 -2.38 -26.38 5.78
N LEU A 231 -3.05 -27.07 4.87
CA LEU A 231 -4.12 -28.01 5.23
C LEU A 231 -3.65 -29.46 5.10
N ASP A 232 -2.94 -29.75 4.01
CA ASP A 232 -2.37 -31.07 3.77
C ASP A 232 -0.97 -31.18 4.40
N GLY A 233 -0.54 -32.41 4.71
CA GLY A 233 0.81 -32.68 5.20
C GLY A 233 1.06 -32.34 6.68
N LEU A 234 0.13 -31.67 7.37
CA LEU A 234 0.22 -31.42 8.80
C LEU A 234 -0.41 -32.57 9.60
N VAL A 235 0.40 -33.25 10.40
CA VAL A 235 -0.03 -34.34 11.28
C VAL A 235 0.66 -34.20 12.63
N THR A 236 -0.06 -34.49 13.71
CA THR A 236 0.50 -34.47 15.06
C THR A 236 1.27 -35.76 15.35
N GLN A 237 0.72 -36.92 14.97
CA GLN A 237 1.35 -38.24 15.09
C GLN A 237 0.80 -39.19 14.01
N ILE A 238 1.65 -40.02 13.42
CA ILE A 238 1.22 -41.16 12.58
C ILE A 238 1.50 -42.45 13.33
N ASN A 239 0.49 -43.30 13.45
CA ASN A 239 0.63 -44.59 14.09
C ASN A 239 1.18 -45.63 13.09
N PHE A 240 2.50 -45.84 13.14
CA PHE A 240 3.17 -46.85 12.34
C PHE A 240 2.91 -48.29 12.81
N LEU A 241 2.12 -48.53 13.86
CA LEU A 241 1.76 -49.87 14.36
C LEU A 241 0.37 -50.34 13.89
N GLN A 242 -0.15 -49.72 12.82
CA GLN A 242 -1.40 -50.10 12.15
C GLN A 242 -1.12 -50.94 10.88
N PRO A 243 -2.09 -51.77 10.43
CA PRO A 243 -1.91 -52.58 9.22
C PRO A 243 -1.81 -51.77 7.91
N LYS A 244 -2.47 -50.60 7.87
CA LYS A 244 -2.45 -49.70 6.71
C LYS A 244 -2.02 -48.33 7.19
N ILE A 245 -0.88 -47.86 6.71
CA ILE A 245 -0.28 -46.59 7.09
C ILE A 245 -0.46 -45.61 5.92
N THR A 246 -0.92 -44.41 6.20
CA THR A 246 -1.03 -43.37 5.17
C THR A 246 0.01 -42.30 5.44
N LEU A 247 0.95 -42.14 4.50
CA LEU A 247 2.04 -41.17 4.59
C LEU A 247 1.78 -40.01 3.64
N TRP A 248 2.16 -38.79 4.04
CA TRP A 248 2.16 -37.64 3.13
C TRP A 248 3.45 -37.63 2.31
N ASN A 249 3.33 -37.43 1.00
CA ASN A 249 4.46 -37.41 0.08
C ASN A 249 5.19 -36.06 0.09
N TYR A 250 6.03 -35.87 1.11
CA TYR A 250 6.82 -34.65 1.26
C TYR A 250 7.87 -34.46 0.17
N SER A 251 8.40 -35.55 -0.40
CA SER A 251 9.40 -35.50 -1.48
C SER A 251 8.81 -34.88 -2.75
N SER A 252 7.64 -35.34 -3.19
CA SER A 252 6.94 -34.75 -4.35
C SER A 252 6.54 -33.29 -4.11
N TRP A 253 6.12 -32.94 -2.90
CA TRP A 253 5.82 -31.54 -2.57
C TRP A 253 7.07 -30.66 -2.63
N ALA A 254 8.19 -31.08 -2.04
CA ALA A 254 9.45 -30.36 -2.09
C ALA A 254 9.96 -30.17 -3.53
N ASP A 255 9.83 -31.20 -4.37
CA ASP A 255 10.17 -31.13 -5.79
C ASP A 255 9.28 -30.12 -6.53
N SER A 256 7.97 -30.11 -6.26
CA SER A 256 7.04 -29.15 -6.88
C SER A 256 7.36 -27.71 -6.52
N VAL A 257 7.79 -27.45 -5.27
CA VAL A 257 8.24 -26.13 -4.84
C VAL A 257 9.50 -25.73 -5.59
N ASN A 258 10.52 -26.59 -5.63
CA ASN A 258 11.76 -26.33 -6.35
C ASN A 258 11.55 -26.11 -7.86
N LEU A 259 10.60 -26.81 -8.46
CA LEU A 259 10.21 -26.62 -9.86
C LEU A 259 9.65 -25.22 -10.10
N VAL A 260 8.68 -24.77 -9.30
CA VAL A 260 8.11 -23.42 -9.43
C VAL A 260 9.17 -22.34 -9.21
N ILE A 261 10.10 -22.54 -8.29
CA ILE A 261 11.23 -21.61 -8.10
C ILE A 261 12.07 -21.51 -9.37
N SER A 262 12.58 -22.64 -9.85
CA SER A 262 13.53 -22.67 -10.97
C SER A 262 12.90 -22.27 -12.31
N GLU A 263 11.65 -22.65 -12.57
CA GLU A 263 10.98 -22.35 -13.85
C GLU A 263 10.30 -20.99 -13.86
N THR A 264 9.83 -20.48 -12.72
CA THR A 264 9.03 -19.25 -12.67
C THR A 264 9.68 -18.12 -11.87
N ILE A 265 10.06 -18.36 -10.61
CA ILE A 265 10.52 -17.27 -9.74
C ILE A 265 11.90 -16.76 -10.14
N ASP A 266 12.82 -17.64 -10.49
CA ASP A 266 14.15 -17.25 -10.95
C ASP A 266 14.10 -16.50 -12.29
N GLY A 267 13.24 -16.95 -13.20
CA GLY A 267 12.92 -16.22 -14.44
C GLY A 267 12.35 -14.82 -14.16
N LEU A 268 11.36 -14.73 -13.25
CA LEU A 268 10.74 -13.45 -12.87
C LEU A 268 11.74 -12.47 -12.24
N ARG A 269 12.68 -12.96 -11.43
CA ARG A 269 13.75 -12.16 -10.83
C ARG A 269 14.72 -11.64 -11.89
N LYS A 270 15.08 -12.48 -12.86
CA LYS A 270 15.91 -12.08 -14.00
C LYS A 270 15.21 -11.04 -14.87
N ASP A 271 13.96 -11.28 -15.25
CA ASP A 271 13.17 -10.36 -16.08
C ASP A 271 13.01 -9.00 -15.41
N LEU A 272 12.86 -8.98 -14.08
CA LEU A 272 12.82 -7.75 -13.28
C LEU A 272 14.12 -6.96 -13.39
N TYR A 273 15.27 -7.62 -13.24
CA TYR A 273 16.59 -6.99 -13.40
C TYR A 273 16.80 -6.46 -14.83
N ASP A 274 16.51 -7.28 -15.83
CA ASP A 274 16.69 -6.92 -17.24
C ASP A 274 15.80 -5.72 -17.64
N ASN A 275 14.55 -5.67 -17.13
CA ASN A 275 13.64 -4.54 -17.35
C ASN A 275 14.09 -3.27 -16.62
N GLU A 276 14.55 -3.36 -15.36
CA GLU A 276 15.09 -2.21 -14.65
C GLU A 276 16.28 -1.62 -15.41
N LYS A 277 17.24 -2.46 -15.80
CA LYS A 277 18.42 -2.04 -16.55
C LYS A 277 18.04 -1.37 -17.86
N LYS A 278 17.09 -1.93 -18.59
CA LYS A 278 16.54 -1.37 -19.84
C LYS A 278 15.94 0.02 -19.61
N LEU A 279 15.15 0.20 -18.55
CA LEU A 279 14.54 1.49 -18.21
C LEU A 279 15.59 2.53 -17.77
N ARG A 280 16.60 2.12 -17.00
CA ARG A 280 17.70 2.99 -16.59
C ARG A 280 18.51 3.48 -17.79
N ILE A 281 18.78 2.61 -18.77
CA ILE A 281 19.39 3.01 -20.06
C ILE A 281 18.52 4.06 -20.76
N GLY A 282 17.20 3.87 -20.77
CA GLY A 282 16.26 4.87 -21.32
C GLY A 282 16.37 6.24 -20.62
N VAL A 283 16.50 6.26 -19.29
CA VAL A 283 16.73 7.51 -18.53
C VAL A 283 18.06 8.16 -18.94
N GLU A 284 19.13 7.39 -19.07
CA GLU A 284 20.42 7.92 -19.52
C GLU A 284 20.38 8.46 -20.95
N GLU A 285 19.69 7.78 -21.86
CA GLU A 285 19.50 8.22 -23.25
C GLU A 285 18.69 9.52 -23.30
N ALA A 286 17.63 9.65 -22.48
CA ALA A 286 16.89 10.90 -22.33
C ALA A 286 17.80 12.03 -21.82
N SER A 287 18.67 11.75 -20.85
CA SER A 287 19.66 12.73 -20.35
C SER A 287 20.71 13.12 -21.40
N LYS A 288 21.05 12.24 -22.34
CA LYS A 288 22.08 12.49 -23.38
C LYS A 288 21.54 13.03 -24.69
N THR A 289 20.25 12.86 -25.01
CA THR A 289 19.71 13.29 -26.30
C THR A 289 19.71 14.81 -26.47
N ASN A 290 20.10 15.28 -27.66
CA ASN A 290 19.98 16.68 -28.08
C ASN A 290 18.75 16.92 -28.97
N LYS A 291 17.94 15.87 -29.21
CA LYS A 291 16.74 15.91 -30.05
C LYS A 291 15.54 15.41 -29.24
N PRO A 292 14.97 16.25 -28.36
CA PRO A 292 13.89 15.85 -27.46
C PRO A 292 12.66 15.33 -28.21
N ASP A 293 12.32 15.91 -29.37
CA ASP A 293 11.11 15.56 -30.11
C ASP A 293 11.14 14.20 -30.83
N SER A 294 12.32 13.59 -30.95
CA SER A 294 12.48 12.26 -31.53
C SER A 294 12.65 11.16 -30.49
N PHE A 295 12.66 11.50 -29.20
CA PHE A 295 12.87 10.52 -28.13
C PHE A 295 11.59 9.72 -27.89
N ASN A 296 11.71 8.39 -27.84
CA ASN A 296 10.62 7.48 -27.52
C ASN A 296 10.83 6.90 -26.14
N VAL A 297 9.85 7.07 -25.25
CA VAL A 297 9.89 6.53 -23.89
C VAL A 297 9.94 5.00 -23.93
N ILE A 298 10.88 4.44 -23.17
CA ILE A 298 10.96 3.01 -22.94
C ILE A 298 10.03 2.65 -21.78
N TYR A 299 9.13 1.70 -22.04
CA TYR A 299 8.18 1.19 -21.06
C TYR A 299 8.62 -0.16 -20.47
N ALA A 300 8.20 -0.40 -19.23
CA ALA A 300 8.30 -1.68 -18.54
C ALA A 300 7.45 -2.72 -19.26
N ASP A 301 7.92 -3.97 -19.27
CA ASP A 301 7.14 -5.07 -19.81
C ASP A 301 5.86 -5.29 -18.98
N LYS A 302 4.70 -5.20 -19.66
CA LYS A 302 3.39 -5.40 -19.05
C LYS A 302 3.22 -6.82 -18.52
N ALA A 303 3.79 -7.82 -19.19
CA ALA A 303 3.73 -9.21 -18.76
C ALA A 303 4.52 -9.41 -17.46
N LEU A 304 5.70 -8.79 -17.34
CA LEU A 304 6.48 -8.76 -16.10
C LEU A 304 5.66 -8.14 -14.96
N VAL A 305 5.10 -6.94 -15.16
CA VAL A 305 4.31 -6.25 -14.12
C VAL A 305 3.13 -7.11 -13.67
N PHE A 306 2.42 -7.73 -14.61
CA PHE A 306 1.32 -8.64 -14.30
C PHE A 306 1.79 -9.85 -13.47
N ASN A 307 2.90 -10.48 -13.87
CA ASN A 307 3.46 -11.64 -13.18
C ASN A 307 3.96 -11.28 -11.77
N LEU A 308 4.62 -10.13 -11.58
CA LEU A 308 4.99 -9.63 -10.25
C LEU A 308 3.76 -9.49 -9.35
N LEU A 309 2.68 -8.88 -9.85
CA LEU A 309 1.45 -8.68 -9.09
C LEU A 309 0.67 -9.98 -8.80
N LYS A 310 0.85 -11.02 -9.62
CA LYS A 310 0.28 -12.36 -9.39
C LYS A 310 0.85 -13.00 -8.12
N TYR A 311 2.14 -12.84 -7.86
CA TYR A 311 2.82 -13.39 -6.68
C TYR A 311 2.85 -12.41 -5.50
N ASP A 312 2.93 -11.11 -5.76
CA ASP A 312 2.91 -10.04 -4.76
C ASP A 312 2.08 -8.84 -5.22
N TYR A 313 0.81 -8.78 -4.82
CA TYR A 313 -0.10 -7.69 -5.19
C TYR A 313 0.37 -6.30 -4.72
N LYS A 314 1.17 -6.23 -3.65
CA LYS A 314 1.71 -4.96 -3.12
C LYS A 314 3.19 -4.80 -3.45
N ASN A 315 3.64 -5.40 -4.56
CA ASN A 315 5.04 -5.35 -4.98
C ASN A 315 5.58 -3.91 -4.98
N ALA A 316 6.67 -3.69 -4.25
CA ALA A 316 7.26 -2.37 -4.09
C ALA A 316 8.05 -1.93 -5.34
N ILE A 317 8.54 -2.83 -6.17
CA ILE A 317 9.35 -2.49 -7.35
C ILE A 317 8.51 -1.93 -8.50
N VAL A 318 7.21 -2.25 -8.57
CA VAL A 318 6.33 -1.76 -9.65
C VAL A 318 6.27 -0.22 -9.72
N PRO A 319 6.07 0.52 -8.62
CA PRO A 319 6.21 1.99 -8.62
C PRO A 319 7.59 2.50 -9.09
N LEU A 320 8.69 1.81 -8.77
CA LEU A 320 10.03 2.18 -9.23
C LEU A 320 10.14 2.07 -10.76
N LEU A 321 9.65 0.99 -11.36
CA LEU A 321 9.65 0.84 -12.83
C LEU A 321 8.86 1.97 -13.49
N ARG A 322 7.66 2.28 -12.95
CA ARG A 322 6.85 3.41 -13.42
C ARG A 322 7.54 4.76 -13.25
N TYR A 323 8.31 4.92 -12.19
CA TYR A 323 9.08 6.14 -11.98
C TYR A 323 10.14 6.32 -13.07
N TYR A 324 10.83 5.26 -13.49
CA TYR A 324 11.78 5.35 -14.60
C TYR A 324 11.11 5.69 -15.94
N GLU A 325 9.91 5.18 -16.20
CA GLU A 325 9.10 5.58 -17.37
C GLU A 325 8.78 7.08 -17.33
N PHE A 326 8.27 7.55 -16.19
CA PHE A 326 7.97 8.97 -15.96
C PHE A 326 9.22 9.84 -16.11
N LYS A 327 10.33 9.44 -15.47
CA LYS A 327 11.57 10.22 -15.43
C LYS A 327 12.15 10.45 -16.83
N GLN A 328 12.06 9.45 -17.71
CA GLN A 328 12.46 9.63 -19.12
C GLN A 328 11.73 10.79 -19.77
N GLN A 329 10.39 10.75 -19.73
CA GLN A 329 9.56 11.80 -20.33
C GLN A 329 9.81 13.16 -19.67
N PHE A 330 9.89 13.18 -18.34
CA PHE A 330 10.14 14.39 -17.56
C PHE A 330 11.46 15.08 -17.92
N ILE A 331 12.54 14.31 -18.16
CA ILE A 331 13.83 14.86 -18.64
C ILE A 331 13.69 15.46 -20.04
N ILE A 332 12.96 14.80 -20.94
CA ILE A 332 12.72 15.31 -22.29
C ILE A 332 11.96 16.63 -22.25
N ASP A 333 10.93 16.72 -21.41
CA ASP A 333 10.15 17.93 -21.27
C ASP A 333 10.99 19.06 -20.67
N GLN A 334 11.81 18.81 -19.63
CA GLN A 334 12.76 19.81 -19.13
C GLN A 334 13.69 20.36 -20.23
N LYS A 335 14.16 19.52 -21.15
CA LYS A 335 15.03 19.98 -22.25
C LYS A 335 14.31 20.88 -23.26
N ARG A 336 13.00 20.72 -23.41
CA ARG A 336 12.17 21.61 -24.25
C ARG A 336 12.04 23.00 -23.66
N GLN A 337 12.35 23.20 -22.37
CA GLN A 337 12.32 24.51 -21.73
C GLN A 337 13.11 25.57 -22.52
N SER A 338 14.29 25.22 -23.06
CA SER A 338 15.11 26.14 -23.85
C SER A 338 14.39 26.74 -25.05
N TYR A 339 13.50 25.98 -25.70
CA TYR A 339 12.65 26.48 -26.78
C TYR A 339 11.63 27.50 -26.26
N PHE A 340 11.00 27.23 -25.13
CA PHE A 340 10.02 28.14 -24.52
C PHE A 340 10.65 29.41 -23.97
N ASP A 341 11.88 29.34 -23.45
CA ASP A 341 12.59 30.47 -22.87
C ASP A 341 13.18 31.42 -23.94
N THR A 342 13.45 30.94 -25.16
CA THR A 342 14.20 31.70 -26.19
C THR A 342 13.42 32.03 -27.46
N ALA A 343 12.40 31.25 -27.80
CA ALA A 343 11.61 31.53 -29.00
C ALA A 343 10.60 32.66 -28.74
N SER A 344 10.22 33.38 -29.79
CA SER A 344 9.16 34.40 -29.78
C SER A 344 7.77 33.77 -29.62
N ILE A 345 7.56 33.09 -28.51
CA ILE A 345 6.33 32.43 -28.11
C ILE A 345 5.49 33.41 -27.28
N SER A 346 4.17 33.31 -27.32
CA SER A 346 3.30 34.11 -26.46
C SER A 346 3.52 33.77 -24.98
N THR A 347 3.34 34.76 -24.11
CA THR A 347 3.37 34.60 -22.65
C THR A 347 2.47 33.45 -22.18
N ASP A 348 1.24 33.36 -22.69
CA ASP A 348 0.30 32.29 -22.31
C ASP A 348 0.84 30.88 -22.54
N ARG A 349 1.55 30.67 -23.66
CA ARG A 349 2.14 29.36 -23.99
C ARG A 349 3.33 29.04 -23.09
N ARG A 350 4.16 30.03 -22.72
CA ARG A 350 5.23 29.83 -21.72
C ARG A 350 4.64 29.45 -20.37
N LEU A 351 3.63 30.19 -19.92
CA LEU A 351 2.95 29.94 -18.65
C LEU A 351 2.31 28.55 -18.60
N ALA A 352 1.68 28.11 -19.70
CA ALA A 352 1.11 26.77 -19.80
C ALA A 352 2.18 25.68 -19.67
N TYR A 353 3.31 25.85 -20.35
CA TYR A 353 4.44 24.91 -20.25
C TYR A 353 5.02 24.84 -18.83
N TYR A 354 5.33 25.98 -18.19
CA TYR A 354 5.85 26.00 -16.82
C TYR A 354 4.87 25.38 -15.82
N SER A 355 3.58 25.62 -16.05
CA SER A 355 2.47 25.03 -15.29
C SER A 355 2.45 23.51 -15.36
N ASP A 356 2.53 22.95 -16.57
CA ASP A 356 2.52 21.50 -16.77
C ASP A 356 3.76 20.86 -16.12
N MET A 357 4.94 21.44 -16.32
CA MET A 357 6.19 20.99 -15.70
C MET A 357 6.14 21.02 -14.17
N MET A 358 5.51 22.05 -13.59
CA MET A 358 5.28 22.14 -12.14
C MET A 358 4.40 20.98 -11.65
N TYR A 359 3.34 20.60 -12.38
CA TYR A 359 2.51 19.46 -12.00
C TYR A 359 3.20 18.12 -12.18
N ASP A 360 3.94 17.94 -13.27
CA ASP A 360 4.69 16.71 -13.50
C ASP A 360 5.71 16.47 -12.40
N SER A 361 6.37 17.52 -11.90
CA SER A 361 7.29 17.39 -10.77
C SER A 361 6.61 16.83 -9.50
N LYS A 362 5.36 17.25 -9.22
CA LYS A 362 4.55 16.69 -8.11
C LYS A 362 4.11 15.26 -8.39
N LEU A 363 3.79 14.93 -9.64
CA LEU A 363 3.47 13.55 -10.03
C LEU A 363 4.66 12.63 -9.79
N GLY A 364 5.87 13.06 -10.17
CA GLY A 364 7.12 12.35 -9.90
C GLY A 364 7.33 12.06 -8.41
N ASP A 365 7.16 13.09 -7.56
CA ASP A 365 7.25 12.94 -6.10
C ASP A 365 6.19 11.97 -5.54
N SER A 366 4.97 12.01 -6.07
CA SER A 366 3.91 11.08 -5.70
C SER A 366 4.25 9.62 -6.03
N ILE A 367 4.84 9.36 -7.19
CA ILE A 367 5.27 8.01 -7.60
C ILE A 367 6.41 7.51 -6.70
N ILE A 368 7.41 8.33 -6.40
CA ILE A 368 8.50 7.95 -5.47
C ILE A 368 7.98 7.72 -4.05
N THR A 369 7.07 8.56 -3.57
CA THR A 369 6.44 8.35 -2.26
C THR A 369 5.62 7.05 -2.22
N GLN A 370 5.01 6.66 -3.34
CA GLN A 370 4.38 5.34 -3.46
C GLN A 370 5.41 4.20 -3.41
N PHE A 371 6.58 4.37 -4.02
CA PHE A 371 7.67 3.40 -3.93
C PHE A 371 8.13 3.23 -2.46
N GLU A 372 8.46 4.34 -1.81
CA GLU A 372 8.91 4.38 -0.41
C GLU A 372 7.89 3.76 0.55
N SER A 373 6.62 4.17 0.47
CA SER A 373 5.57 3.67 1.36
C SER A 373 5.28 2.17 1.24
N ARG A 374 5.59 1.57 0.08
CA ARG A 374 5.46 0.12 -0.13
C ARG A 374 6.70 -0.64 0.33
N PHE A 375 7.86 0.00 0.42
CA PHE A 375 9.12 -0.64 0.72
C PHE A 375 9.34 -0.86 2.22
N ASN A 376 8.58 -1.80 2.80
CA ASN A 376 8.70 -2.20 4.21
C ASN A 376 9.75 -3.32 4.41
N PRO A 377 10.09 -3.71 5.66
CA PRO A 377 11.09 -4.75 5.92
C PRO A 377 10.81 -6.11 5.25
N GLN A 378 9.53 -6.50 5.10
CA GLN A 378 9.18 -7.75 4.42
C GLN A 378 9.42 -7.65 2.91
N GLN A 379 9.11 -6.51 2.29
CA GLN A 379 9.41 -6.26 0.88
C GLN A 379 10.91 -6.23 0.61
N LEU A 380 11.70 -5.64 1.52
CA LEU A 380 13.15 -5.68 1.44
C LEU A 380 13.68 -7.12 1.45
N LEU A 381 13.14 -8.01 2.28
CA LEU A 381 13.54 -9.42 2.28
C LEU A 381 13.22 -10.13 0.97
N ARG A 382 12.03 -9.89 0.40
CA ARG A 382 11.59 -10.49 -0.89
C ARG A 382 12.45 -10.02 -2.07
N HIS A 383 12.95 -8.79 -2.00
CA HIS A 383 13.68 -8.13 -3.09
C HIS A 383 15.15 -7.84 -2.76
N LYS A 384 15.71 -8.51 -1.74
CA LYS A 384 17.07 -8.23 -1.27
C LYS A 384 18.11 -8.28 -2.38
N VAL A 385 18.11 -9.35 -3.18
CA VAL A 385 19.05 -9.52 -4.29
C VAL A 385 18.94 -8.37 -5.28
N PHE A 386 17.71 -8.00 -5.67
CA PHE A 386 17.47 -6.87 -6.56
C PHE A 386 17.98 -5.55 -5.97
N VAL A 387 17.72 -5.29 -4.68
CA VAL A 387 18.19 -4.06 -4.02
C VAL A 387 19.72 -4.01 -3.97
N ASP A 388 20.35 -5.11 -3.58
CA ASP A 388 21.80 -5.21 -3.49
C ASP A 388 22.46 -5.05 -4.88
N GLU A 389 21.85 -5.57 -5.94
CA GLU A 389 22.38 -5.44 -7.31
C GLU A 389 22.14 -4.06 -7.94
N VAL A 390 20.98 -3.45 -7.73
CA VAL A 390 20.60 -2.18 -8.38
C VAL A 390 21.09 -0.96 -7.60
N PHE A 391 20.99 -1.01 -6.27
CA PHE A 391 21.31 0.11 -5.39
C PHE A 391 22.55 -0.14 -4.52
N GLY A 392 23.08 -1.37 -4.48
CA GLY A 392 24.18 -1.75 -3.59
C GLY A 392 23.71 -2.20 -2.22
N ASN A 393 22.79 -1.47 -1.60
CA ASN A 393 22.16 -1.81 -0.33
C ASN A 393 20.87 -0.98 -0.11
N ALA A 394 20.15 -1.25 0.98
CA ALA A 394 18.91 -0.57 1.33
C ALA A 394 19.07 0.92 1.70
N GLU A 395 20.22 1.31 2.25
CA GLU A 395 20.52 2.72 2.60
C GLU A 395 20.70 3.54 1.32
N SER A 396 21.51 3.06 0.38
CA SER A 396 21.71 3.69 -0.92
C SER A 396 20.43 3.76 -1.77
N MET A 397 19.51 2.82 -1.61
CA MET A 397 18.16 2.91 -2.21
C MET A 397 17.34 4.05 -1.58
N ASN A 398 17.41 4.25 -0.27
CA ASN A 398 16.77 5.38 0.40
C ASN A 398 17.38 6.71 -0.03
N ASP A 399 18.71 6.79 -0.11
CA ASP A 399 19.42 7.97 -0.60
C ASP A 399 19.01 8.30 -2.04
N TYR A 400 18.86 7.28 -2.89
CA TYR A 400 18.31 7.46 -4.24
C TYR A 400 16.92 8.08 -4.19
N MET A 401 15.99 7.56 -3.39
CA MET A 401 14.64 8.13 -3.27
C MET A 401 14.66 9.59 -2.80
N VAL A 402 15.46 9.92 -1.79
CA VAL A 402 15.63 11.29 -1.30
C VAL A 402 16.15 12.21 -2.41
N ALA A 403 17.21 11.80 -3.11
CA ALA A 403 17.77 12.56 -4.21
C ALA A 403 16.76 12.80 -5.34
N GLN A 404 15.90 11.81 -5.63
CA GLN A 404 14.83 11.95 -6.63
C GLN A 404 13.76 12.96 -6.20
N LYS A 405 13.35 12.95 -4.93
CA LYS A 405 12.41 13.95 -4.40
C LYS A 405 13.00 15.36 -4.42
N GLU A 406 14.28 15.51 -4.07
CA GLU A 406 14.97 16.78 -4.13
C GLU A 406 15.08 17.32 -5.57
N GLU A 407 15.36 16.45 -6.55
CA GLU A 407 15.40 16.81 -7.97
C GLU A 407 14.02 17.31 -8.44
N ASN A 408 12.95 16.58 -8.13
CA ASN A 408 11.58 16.99 -8.46
C ASN A 408 11.21 18.33 -7.79
N ASN A 409 11.56 18.52 -6.52
CA ASN A 409 11.30 19.76 -5.79
C ASN A 409 12.08 20.96 -6.36
N LYS A 410 13.32 20.75 -6.81
CA LYS A 410 14.09 21.81 -7.49
C LYS A 410 13.39 22.26 -8.78
N VAL A 411 12.91 21.31 -9.59
CA VAL A 411 12.14 21.64 -10.80
C VAL A 411 10.86 22.38 -10.44
N PHE A 412 10.11 21.91 -9.43
CA PHE A 412 8.91 22.58 -8.93
C PHE A 412 9.18 24.06 -8.59
N ILE A 413 10.17 24.34 -7.76
CA ILE A 413 10.53 25.69 -7.32
C ILE A 413 10.94 26.58 -8.51
N ASN A 414 11.73 26.02 -9.44
CA ASN A 414 12.16 26.73 -10.64
C ASN A 414 10.97 27.15 -11.51
N GLN A 415 10.02 26.23 -11.76
CA GLN A 415 8.85 26.55 -12.59
C GLN A 415 7.90 27.54 -11.92
N VAL A 416 7.73 27.44 -10.61
CA VAL A 416 7.00 28.44 -9.83
C VAL A 416 7.64 29.82 -10.00
N THR A 417 8.97 29.90 -9.89
CA THR A 417 9.71 31.15 -10.08
C THR A 417 9.53 31.71 -11.50
N ASN A 418 9.58 30.85 -12.52
CA ASN A 418 9.37 31.25 -13.91
C ASN A 418 7.96 31.81 -14.15
N ILE A 419 6.92 31.14 -13.62
CA ILE A 419 5.52 31.62 -13.69
C ILE A 419 5.42 33.01 -13.06
N LYS A 420 6.01 33.21 -11.86
CA LYS A 420 5.99 34.50 -11.18
C LYS A 420 6.61 35.60 -12.04
N ASN A 421 7.82 35.37 -12.54
CA ASN A 421 8.56 36.36 -13.32
C ASN A 421 7.82 36.75 -14.61
N GLU A 422 7.24 35.75 -15.28
CA GLU A 422 6.50 35.97 -16.52
C GLU A 422 5.23 36.79 -16.28
N ILE A 423 4.43 36.49 -15.23
CA ILE A 423 3.24 37.28 -14.90
C ILE A 423 3.62 38.73 -14.53
N LEU A 424 4.67 38.92 -13.73
CA LEU A 424 5.16 40.25 -13.36
C LEU A 424 5.62 41.07 -14.57
N SER A 425 6.17 40.42 -15.59
CA SER A 425 6.62 41.09 -16.81
C SER A 425 5.46 41.54 -17.71
N ALA A 426 4.33 40.82 -17.69
CA ALA A 426 3.14 41.15 -18.46
C ALA A 426 2.44 42.42 -17.94
N ASP A 427 2.47 42.67 -16.63
CA ASP A 427 1.84 43.84 -16.00
C ASP A 427 2.61 45.16 -16.23
N ALA A 428 3.86 45.12 -16.72
CA ALA A 428 4.74 46.29 -16.83
C ALA A 428 4.63 47.05 -18.17
N GLN A 429 3.67 46.71 -19.04
CA GLN A 429 3.58 47.20 -20.42
C GLN A 429 2.49 48.28 -20.64
N ASP A 430 2.44 49.33 -19.81
CA ASP A 430 1.65 50.53 -20.14
C ASP A 430 2.47 51.42 -21.11
N SER A 431 2.09 51.41 -22.39
CA SER A 431 2.67 52.29 -23.40
C SER A 431 2.04 53.69 -23.33
N ILE A 432 2.87 54.71 -23.12
CA ILE A 432 2.45 56.11 -23.03
C ILE A 432 2.10 56.62 -24.44
N ALA A 433 0.81 56.85 -24.71
CA ALA A 433 0.35 57.64 -25.85
C ALA A 433 -0.08 59.04 -25.39
N GLY A 434 0.02 60.05 -26.26
CA GLY A 434 -0.24 61.47 -25.88
C GLY A 434 -1.70 61.83 -25.59
N ILE A 435 -1.99 63.13 -25.44
CA ILE A 435 -3.36 63.66 -25.26
C ILE A 435 -3.99 63.94 -26.64
N ILE A 436 -5.15 63.36 -26.91
CA ILE A 436 -5.92 63.55 -28.14
C ILE A 436 -7.02 64.62 -27.92
N LYS A 437 -7.29 65.47 -28.91
CA LYS A 437 -8.35 66.48 -28.86
C LYS A 437 -9.56 66.06 -29.70
N TYR A 438 -10.76 66.16 -29.14
CA TYR A 438 -12.02 65.96 -29.86
C TYR A 438 -13.04 67.04 -29.49
N LYS A 439 -13.37 67.93 -30.44
CA LYS A 439 -14.18 69.13 -30.17
C LYS A 439 -13.58 69.94 -29.01
N ARG A 440 -14.31 70.09 -27.89
CA ARG A 440 -13.85 70.75 -26.67
C ARG A 440 -13.25 69.77 -25.63
N ILE A 441 -13.27 68.47 -25.92
CA ILE A 441 -12.86 67.41 -24.99
C ILE A 441 -11.40 67.02 -25.24
N SER A 442 -10.66 66.81 -24.16
CA SER A 442 -9.30 66.26 -24.16
C SER A 442 -9.34 64.81 -23.67
N ILE A 443 -8.76 63.90 -24.45
CA ILE A 443 -8.77 62.44 -24.24
C ILE A 443 -7.33 61.97 -24.08
N PRO A 444 -6.84 61.83 -22.84
CA PRO A 444 -5.54 61.24 -22.56
C PRO A 444 -5.55 59.74 -22.91
N ALA A 445 -4.66 59.29 -23.80
CA ALA A 445 -4.47 57.87 -24.09
C ALA A 445 -3.47 57.20 -23.12
N TYR A 446 -3.54 57.61 -21.86
CA TYR A 446 -2.79 57.09 -20.72
C TYR A 446 -3.67 57.26 -19.48
N LYS A 447 -3.50 56.39 -18.48
CA LYS A 447 -4.24 56.48 -17.21
C LYS A 447 -3.79 57.71 -16.42
N ILE A 448 -4.74 58.36 -15.75
CA ILE A 448 -4.46 59.51 -14.90
C ILE A 448 -4.79 59.17 -13.45
N ASP A 449 -3.78 59.24 -12.58
CA ASP A 449 -3.94 58.95 -11.15
C ASP A 449 -4.44 60.16 -10.34
N GLU A 450 -4.19 61.39 -10.83
CA GLU A 450 -4.57 62.66 -10.20
C GLU A 450 -6.06 62.73 -9.84
N GLU A 451 -6.42 63.42 -8.75
CA GLU A 451 -7.82 63.62 -8.39
C GLU A 451 -8.58 64.35 -9.50
N ILE A 452 -9.83 63.95 -9.75
CA ILE A 452 -10.63 64.51 -10.85
C ILE A 452 -10.80 66.04 -10.71
N SER A 453 -10.85 66.54 -9.47
CA SER A 453 -10.92 67.97 -9.11
C SER A 453 -9.75 68.80 -9.63
N GLN A 454 -8.59 68.17 -9.84
CA GLN A 454 -7.35 68.81 -10.28
C GLN A 454 -7.27 68.94 -11.81
N LEU A 455 -8.16 68.27 -12.54
CA LEU A 455 -8.09 68.22 -14.00
C LEU A 455 -8.66 69.49 -14.67
N PRO A 456 -8.16 69.83 -15.88
CA PRO A 456 -8.76 70.85 -16.72
C PRO A 456 -10.23 70.56 -17.06
N ASN A 457 -11.02 71.63 -17.29
CA ASN A 457 -12.41 71.46 -17.77
C ASN A 457 -12.43 70.69 -19.09
N ALA A 458 -13.42 69.79 -19.23
CA ALA A 458 -13.58 68.94 -20.40
C ALA A 458 -12.35 68.07 -20.73
N GLN A 459 -11.55 67.69 -19.73
CA GLN A 459 -10.58 66.61 -19.85
C GLN A 459 -11.15 65.34 -19.20
N ILE A 460 -11.01 64.21 -19.90
CA ILE A 460 -11.34 62.90 -19.35
C ILE A 460 -10.21 62.48 -18.40
N LYS A 461 -10.57 62.15 -17.15
CA LYS A 461 -9.75 61.32 -16.26
C LYS A 461 -9.81 59.90 -16.79
N THR A 462 -8.92 59.55 -17.70
CA THR A 462 -8.85 58.19 -18.24
C THR A 462 -8.55 57.19 -17.12
N GLN A 463 -9.48 56.25 -16.91
CA GLN A 463 -9.33 55.16 -15.94
C GLN A 463 -9.06 53.83 -16.64
N TYR A 464 -9.64 53.63 -17.82
CA TYR A 464 -9.53 52.41 -18.60
C TYR A 464 -9.06 52.70 -20.02
N LEU A 465 -8.15 51.85 -20.49
CA LEU A 465 -7.63 51.80 -21.85
C LEU A 465 -7.74 50.37 -22.33
N LEU A 466 -8.60 50.13 -23.31
CA LEU A 466 -8.93 48.79 -23.77
C LEU A 466 -8.64 48.69 -25.27
N PRO A 467 -7.50 48.08 -25.66
CA PRO A 467 -7.22 47.83 -27.07
C PRO A 467 -8.17 46.75 -27.61
N SER A 468 -8.72 47.00 -28.79
CA SER A 468 -9.60 46.10 -29.52
C SER A 468 -8.80 45.26 -30.53
N ALA A 469 -9.41 44.20 -31.04
CA ALA A 469 -8.80 43.30 -32.03
C ALA A 469 -8.43 43.98 -33.36
N ASP A 470 -9.10 45.08 -33.69
CA ASP A 470 -8.82 45.95 -34.85
C ASP A 470 -7.74 47.02 -34.58
N GLU A 471 -7.00 46.88 -33.47
CA GLU A 471 -6.01 47.84 -32.97
C GLU A 471 -6.60 49.22 -32.58
N SER A 472 -7.92 49.37 -32.60
CA SER A 472 -8.57 50.57 -32.06
C SER A 472 -8.49 50.57 -30.54
N LEU A 473 -8.59 51.76 -29.94
CA LEU A 473 -8.43 51.95 -28.51
C LEU A 473 -9.69 52.55 -27.91
N TYR A 474 -10.30 51.83 -26.97
CA TYR A 474 -11.37 52.37 -26.15
C TYR A 474 -10.78 53.06 -24.92
N VAL A 475 -11.25 54.28 -24.66
CA VAL A 475 -10.87 55.10 -23.53
C VAL A 475 -12.12 55.35 -22.70
N ALA A 476 -12.12 54.98 -21.42
CA ALA A 476 -13.25 55.24 -20.53
C ALA A 476 -12.78 55.88 -19.22
N GLY A 477 -13.58 56.80 -18.71
CA GLY A 477 -13.24 57.52 -17.51
C GLY A 477 -14.27 58.54 -17.09
N LEU A 478 -13.84 59.47 -16.22
CA LEU A 478 -14.69 60.50 -15.64
C LEU A 478 -14.39 61.85 -16.27
N GLN A 479 -15.40 62.71 -16.40
CA GLN A 479 -15.25 64.08 -16.87
C GLN A 479 -16.03 65.02 -15.94
N ILE A 480 -15.44 66.16 -15.58
CA ILE A 480 -16.18 67.24 -14.92
C ILE A 480 -16.78 68.15 -15.98
N THR A 481 -18.10 68.32 -15.96
CA THR A 481 -18.83 69.22 -16.86
C THR A 481 -19.15 70.57 -16.23
N ASP A 482 -19.37 70.64 -14.92
CA ASP A 482 -19.46 71.89 -14.16
C ASP A 482 -18.63 71.85 -12.86
N LYS A 483 -17.62 72.73 -12.77
CA LYS A 483 -16.75 72.86 -11.60
C LYS A 483 -17.43 73.45 -10.36
N LYS A 484 -18.55 74.15 -10.50
CA LYS A 484 -19.24 74.79 -9.36
C LYS A 484 -19.95 73.77 -8.47
N ILE A 485 -20.57 72.78 -9.11
CA ILE A 485 -21.29 71.68 -8.44
C ILE A 485 -20.48 70.39 -8.41
N LEU A 486 -19.29 70.38 -9.04
CA LEU A 486 -18.42 69.21 -9.20
C LEU A 486 -19.15 68.01 -9.79
N ASN A 487 -20.09 68.25 -10.71
CA ASN A 487 -20.85 67.18 -11.34
C ASN A 487 -19.92 66.31 -12.20
N GLN A 488 -19.94 65.01 -11.94
CA GLN A 488 -19.06 64.02 -12.56
C GLN A 488 -19.86 63.17 -13.55
N GLU A 489 -19.53 63.27 -14.82
CA GLU A 489 -20.10 62.46 -15.90
C GLU A 489 -19.15 61.34 -16.32
N ILE A 490 -19.70 60.28 -16.90
CA ILE A 490 -18.90 59.23 -17.54
C ILE A 490 -18.66 59.61 -19.00
N ALA A 491 -17.41 59.55 -19.43
CA ALA A 491 -17.02 59.76 -20.81
C ALA A 491 -16.34 58.51 -21.36
N VAL A 492 -16.82 58.01 -22.50
CA VAL A 492 -16.27 56.87 -23.22
C VAL A 492 -15.97 57.29 -24.65
N ALA A 493 -14.80 56.93 -25.16
CA ALA A 493 -14.36 57.24 -26.50
C ALA A 493 -13.78 56.00 -27.18
N LYS A 494 -13.95 55.91 -28.50
CA LYS A 494 -13.21 54.97 -29.35
C LYS A 494 -12.25 55.76 -30.23
N LEU A 495 -10.98 55.37 -30.23
CA LEU A 495 -9.92 55.93 -31.05
C LEU A 495 -9.48 54.91 -32.11
N SER A 496 -9.23 55.34 -33.34
CA SER A 496 -8.63 54.49 -34.38
C SER A 496 -7.21 54.03 -33.98
N PRO A 497 -6.59 53.04 -34.66
CA PRO A 497 -5.19 52.68 -34.46
C PRO A 497 -4.21 53.87 -34.56
N ALA A 498 -4.52 54.85 -35.41
CA ALA A 498 -3.77 56.11 -35.53
C ALA A 498 -4.11 57.17 -34.46
N LEU A 499 -4.75 56.77 -33.35
CA LEU A 499 -5.22 57.60 -32.24
C LEU A 499 -6.15 58.77 -32.64
N LYS A 500 -6.89 58.64 -33.76
CA LYS A 500 -7.94 59.61 -34.12
C LYS A 500 -9.27 59.23 -33.47
N PRO A 501 -10.00 60.17 -32.85
CA PRO A 501 -11.32 59.87 -32.29
C PRO A 501 -12.30 59.44 -33.38
N LEU A 502 -12.88 58.25 -33.23
CA LEU A 502 -13.99 57.76 -34.05
C LEU A 502 -15.31 58.29 -33.49
N TRP A 503 -15.49 58.17 -32.18
CA TRP A 503 -16.62 58.76 -31.45
C TRP A 503 -16.27 59.00 -29.98
N VAL A 504 -17.04 59.90 -29.36
CA VAL A 504 -17.01 60.19 -27.92
C VAL A 504 -18.44 60.28 -27.43
N LYS A 505 -18.73 59.60 -26.33
CA LYS A 505 -20.05 59.52 -25.70
C LYS A 505 -19.92 59.94 -24.24
N ASN A 506 -20.66 60.99 -23.89
CA ASN A 506 -20.85 61.39 -22.49
C ASN A 506 -22.18 60.82 -22.01
N LEU A 507 -22.20 60.34 -20.77
CA LEU A 507 -23.34 59.70 -20.15
C LEU A 507 -23.61 60.41 -18.82
N ASP A 508 -24.80 60.97 -18.76
CA ASP A 508 -25.42 61.61 -17.61
C ASP A 508 -26.70 60.84 -17.31
N LEU A 509 -26.79 60.24 -16.12
CA LEU A 509 -27.86 59.29 -15.77
C LEU A 509 -28.72 59.84 -14.63
N GLU A 510 -29.99 60.06 -14.91
CA GLU A 510 -30.97 60.44 -13.89
C GLU A 510 -31.31 59.26 -12.95
N ILE A 511 -31.20 59.49 -11.63
CA ILE A 511 -31.51 58.49 -10.59
C ILE A 511 -33.02 58.28 -10.41
N ASP A 512 -33.82 59.29 -10.73
CA ASP A 512 -35.28 59.22 -10.70
C ASP A 512 -35.91 60.09 -11.79
N SER A 513 -37.23 59.97 -11.96
CA SER A 513 -37.99 60.74 -12.95
C SER A 513 -38.06 62.25 -12.62
N ALA A 514 -37.52 62.67 -11.48
CA ALA A 514 -37.49 64.07 -11.06
C ALA A 514 -36.19 64.78 -11.47
N GLY A 515 -35.21 64.05 -12.04
CA GLY A 515 -34.00 64.64 -12.60
C GLY A 515 -33.00 65.11 -11.54
N VAL A 516 -32.89 64.39 -10.42
CA VAL A 516 -31.95 64.72 -9.34
C VAL A 516 -30.50 64.60 -9.81
N ASP A 517 -29.71 65.66 -9.62
CA ASP A 517 -28.27 65.69 -9.89
C ASP A 517 -27.53 64.58 -9.10
N ALA A 518 -26.63 63.88 -9.78
CA ALA A 518 -25.94 62.72 -9.22
C ALA A 518 -24.45 62.73 -9.56
N ASN A 519 -23.62 62.30 -8.62
CA ASN A 519 -22.24 61.96 -8.95
C ASN A 519 -22.20 60.56 -9.55
N HIS A 520 -21.47 60.40 -10.67
CA HIS A 520 -21.26 59.12 -11.30
C HIS A 520 -19.85 58.59 -11.03
N TRP A 521 -19.77 57.30 -10.71
CA TRP A 521 -18.53 56.53 -10.67
C TRP A 521 -18.57 55.44 -11.71
N LEU A 522 -17.49 55.35 -12.48
CA LEU A 522 -17.27 54.24 -13.39
C LEU A 522 -16.79 53.03 -12.58
N GLY A 523 -17.53 51.93 -12.67
CA GLY A 523 -17.05 50.62 -12.27
C GLY A 523 -16.08 50.05 -13.30
N ASP A 524 -16.03 48.74 -13.42
CA ASP A 524 -15.19 48.08 -14.40
C ASP A 524 -15.74 48.17 -15.84
N VAL A 525 -14.87 47.99 -16.83
CA VAL A 525 -15.16 48.16 -18.26
C VAL A 525 -14.64 46.96 -19.05
N ILE A 526 -15.49 46.37 -19.89
CA ILE A 526 -15.15 45.20 -20.71
C ILE A 526 -15.49 45.41 -22.18
N LEU A 527 -14.64 44.91 -23.07
CA LEU A 527 -14.93 44.84 -24.49
C LEU A 527 -15.83 43.63 -24.81
N THR A 528 -16.65 43.80 -25.84
CA THR A 528 -17.52 42.76 -26.40
C THR A 528 -17.31 42.72 -27.91
N SER A 529 -17.76 41.67 -28.58
CA SER A 529 -17.72 41.60 -30.05
C SER A 529 -18.58 42.67 -30.74
N GLU A 530 -19.45 43.36 -29.99
CA GLU A 530 -20.36 44.39 -30.51
C GLU A 530 -20.03 45.81 -30.02
N GLY A 531 -18.99 46.00 -29.21
CA GLY A 531 -18.63 47.29 -28.63
C GLY A 531 -18.10 47.19 -27.19
N VAL A 532 -18.53 48.06 -26.28
CA VAL A 532 -18.02 48.16 -24.91
C VAL A 532 -19.14 48.21 -23.87
N ALA A 533 -18.97 47.49 -22.76
CA ALA A 533 -19.93 47.48 -21.66
C ALA A 533 -19.27 47.85 -20.33
N PHE A 534 -20.02 48.50 -19.45
CA PHE A 534 -19.54 48.96 -18.15
C PHE A 534 -20.70 49.25 -17.20
N VAL A 535 -20.39 49.29 -15.91
CA VAL A 535 -21.36 49.63 -14.87
C VAL A 535 -21.11 51.05 -14.36
N ILE A 536 -22.15 51.87 -14.33
CA ILE A 536 -22.13 53.18 -13.68
C ILE A 536 -22.81 53.07 -12.32
N ARG A 537 -22.13 53.51 -11.26
CA ARG A 537 -22.74 53.75 -9.96
C ARG A 537 -23.08 55.24 -9.88
N SER A 538 -24.34 55.57 -9.65
CA SER A 538 -24.81 56.94 -9.44
C SER A 538 -25.20 57.12 -7.98
N VAL A 539 -24.76 58.20 -7.35
CA VAL A 539 -25.19 58.57 -5.98
C VAL A 539 -25.79 59.96 -6.03
N ALA A 540 -27.04 60.06 -5.59
CA ALA A 540 -27.79 61.31 -5.56
C ALA A 540 -27.11 62.31 -4.62
N LEU A 541 -26.98 63.56 -5.07
CA LEU A 541 -26.36 64.61 -4.25
C LEU A 541 -27.19 64.98 -3.01
N ASP A 542 -28.50 64.68 -3.01
CA ASP A 542 -29.47 65.15 -2.01
C ASP A 542 -29.99 64.06 -1.05
N SER A 543 -29.97 62.79 -1.45
CA SER A 543 -30.79 61.74 -0.83
C SER A 543 -30.01 60.48 -0.45
N SER A 544 -28.67 60.46 -0.60
CA SER A 544 -27.81 59.27 -0.39
C SER A 544 -28.21 58.03 -1.20
N LYS A 545 -29.22 58.15 -2.08
CA LYS A 545 -29.75 57.06 -2.89
C LYS A 545 -28.69 56.64 -3.90
N VAL A 546 -28.45 55.34 -3.95
CA VAL A 546 -27.48 54.71 -4.84
C VAL A 546 -28.24 53.99 -5.95
N MET A 547 -27.72 54.06 -7.18
CA MET A 547 -28.23 53.29 -8.30
C MET A 547 -27.08 52.76 -9.14
N ASN A 548 -27.06 51.46 -9.42
CA ASN A 548 -26.16 50.87 -10.40
C ASN A 548 -26.87 50.71 -11.75
N THR A 549 -26.21 51.07 -12.84
CA THR A 549 -26.72 50.93 -14.21
C THR A 549 -25.69 50.26 -15.11
N LEU A 550 -26.04 49.11 -15.70
CA LEU A 550 -25.24 48.47 -16.75
C LEU A 550 -25.54 49.15 -18.09
N ILE A 551 -24.50 49.59 -18.79
CA ILE A 551 -24.61 50.19 -20.13
C ILE A 551 -23.80 49.35 -21.11
N HIS A 552 -24.38 49.07 -22.28
CA HIS A 552 -23.69 48.47 -23.41
C HIS A 552 -23.74 49.44 -24.60
N LEU A 553 -22.57 49.94 -25.01
CA LEU A 553 -22.40 50.75 -26.21
C LEU A 553 -21.98 49.86 -27.37
N THR A 554 -22.56 50.11 -28.54
CA THR A 554 -22.15 49.49 -29.80
C THR A 554 -20.79 50.01 -30.28
N GLU A 555 -20.20 49.32 -31.25
CA GLU A 555 -19.00 49.74 -32.00
C GLU A 555 -19.10 51.18 -32.55
N GLY A 556 -20.32 51.65 -32.86
CA GLY A 556 -20.60 53.02 -33.32
C GLY A 556 -20.89 54.04 -32.22
N GLY A 557 -20.77 53.67 -30.93
CA GLY A 557 -21.04 54.54 -29.79
C GLY A 557 -22.53 54.77 -29.47
N GLN A 558 -23.42 53.98 -30.08
CA GLN A 558 -24.86 54.01 -29.77
C GLN A 558 -25.18 53.13 -28.56
N ILE A 559 -26.09 53.55 -27.68
CA ILE A 559 -26.53 52.76 -26.54
C ILE A 559 -27.38 51.59 -27.05
N LYS A 560 -26.88 50.36 -26.91
CA LYS A 560 -27.64 49.15 -27.22
C LYS A 560 -28.70 48.90 -26.15
N PHE A 561 -28.31 48.98 -24.88
CA PHE A 561 -29.23 49.03 -23.75
C PHE A 561 -28.59 49.74 -22.55
N ALA A 562 -29.44 50.24 -21.65
CA ALA A 562 -29.07 50.77 -20.34
C ALA A 562 -30.04 50.17 -19.31
N LYS A 563 -29.53 49.35 -18.39
CA LYS A 563 -30.32 48.58 -17.43
C LYS A 563 -30.00 49.02 -16.01
N ARG A 564 -31.03 49.46 -15.27
CA ARG A 564 -30.94 49.66 -13.81
C ARG A 564 -30.85 48.30 -13.11
N LEU A 565 -29.90 48.17 -12.19
CA LEU A 565 -29.60 46.93 -11.48
C LEU A 565 -30.21 46.98 -10.07
N ASP A 566 -30.75 45.85 -9.61
CA ASP A 566 -31.39 45.72 -8.30
C ASP A 566 -30.35 45.42 -7.19
N THR A 567 -29.33 46.29 -7.10
CA THR A 567 -28.32 46.22 -6.04
C THR A 567 -27.68 47.58 -5.83
N GLU A 568 -27.45 47.93 -4.57
CA GLU A 568 -26.73 49.14 -4.16
C GLU A 568 -25.25 48.85 -3.81
N LEU A 569 -24.81 47.59 -3.92
CA LEU A 569 -23.42 47.20 -3.67
C LEU A 569 -22.46 47.82 -4.69
N TYR A 570 -21.20 48.01 -4.32
CA TYR A 570 -20.19 48.63 -5.15
C TYR A 570 -19.75 47.68 -6.28
N PRO A 571 -19.86 48.07 -7.56
CA PRO A 571 -19.45 47.24 -8.69
C PRO A 571 -17.92 47.08 -8.68
N ARG A 572 -17.44 45.84 -8.69
CA ARG A 572 -16.01 45.51 -8.64
C ARG A 572 -15.45 45.13 -9.99
N GLU A 573 -16.17 44.28 -10.71
CA GLU A 573 -15.66 43.67 -11.93
C GLU A 573 -16.81 43.33 -12.88
N ILE A 574 -16.54 43.39 -14.19
CA ILE A 574 -17.45 42.92 -15.22
C ILE A 574 -16.72 42.04 -16.22
N ASN A 575 -17.23 40.82 -16.40
CA ASN A 575 -16.74 39.86 -17.36
C ASN A 575 -17.77 39.63 -18.47
N PHE A 576 -17.29 39.44 -19.71
CA PHE A 576 -18.14 39.09 -20.84
C PHE A 576 -17.82 37.66 -21.33
N ILE A 577 -18.84 36.80 -21.36
CA ILE A 577 -18.75 35.45 -21.88
C ILE A 577 -19.34 35.42 -23.28
N GLU A 578 -18.47 35.45 -24.29
CA GLU A 578 -18.86 35.51 -25.69
C GLU A 578 -19.70 34.30 -26.13
N ALA A 579 -19.34 33.09 -25.69
CA ALA A 579 -20.02 31.84 -26.07
C ALA A 579 -21.53 31.85 -25.78
N ASN A 580 -21.95 32.55 -24.73
CA ASN A 580 -23.35 32.64 -24.31
C ASN A 580 -23.92 34.05 -24.44
N ASN A 581 -23.13 35.02 -24.92
CA ASN A 581 -23.46 36.44 -24.95
C ASN A 581 -24.00 36.93 -23.59
N MET A 582 -23.20 36.76 -22.52
CA MET A 582 -23.59 37.11 -21.15
C MET A 582 -22.56 38.01 -20.47
N PHE A 583 -23.04 38.95 -19.66
CA PHE A 583 -22.27 39.74 -18.72
C PHE A 583 -22.36 39.11 -17.34
N VAL A 584 -21.23 38.99 -16.65
CA VAL A 584 -21.17 38.55 -15.25
C VAL A 584 -20.52 39.66 -14.46
N ILE A 585 -21.30 40.26 -13.56
CA ILE A 585 -20.90 41.43 -12.79
C ILE A 585 -20.77 41.03 -11.33
N THR A 586 -19.63 41.36 -10.75
CA THR A 586 -19.37 41.15 -9.33
C THR A 586 -19.50 42.45 -8.57
N PHE A 587 -20.29 42.44 -7.50
CA PHE A 587 -20.45 43.52 -6.54
C PHE A 587 -19.96 43.08 -5.17
N PHE A 588 -19.29 43.97 -4.44
CA PHE A 588 -18.83 43.65 -3.10
C PHE A 588 -18.73 44.89 -2.21
N GLY A 589 -19.42 44.86 -1.05
CA GLY A 589 -19.45 45.95 -0.08
C GLY A 589 -20.15 47.22 -0.60
N GLU A 590 -20.29 48.24 0.24
CA GLU A 590 -21.06 49.47 -0.08
C GLU A 590 -20.19 50.60 -0.66
N GLU A 591 -18.89 50.59 -0.39
CA GLU A 591 -17.97 51.67 -0.72
C GLU A 591 -16.86 51.24 -1.69
N LYS A 592 -16.22 52.21 -2.34
CA LYS A 592 -15.07 51.95 -3.22
C LYS A 592 -13.91 51.29 -2.48
N LEU A 593 -13.59 51.76 -1.28
CA LEU A 593 -12.58 51.14 -0.41
C LEU A 593 -13.26 50.05 0.41
N MET A 594 -12.68 48.85 0.42
CA MET A 594 -13.25 47.72 1.16
C MET A 594 -12.88 47.80 2.65
N ASP A 595 -13.88 47.81 3.54
CA ASP A 595 -13.67 47.63 4.98
C ASP A 595 -13.61 46.14 5.32
N THR A 596 -12.39 45.63 5.36
CA THR A 596 -12.13 44.20 5.53
C THR A 596 -12.37 43.66 6.95
N GLN A 597 -12.69 44.55 7.90
CA GLN A 597 -13.03 44.19 9.28
C GLN A 597 -14.54 43.97 9.47
N LYS A 598 -15.35 44.56 8.57
CA LYS A 598 -16.81 44.39 8.58
C LYS A 598 -17.22 43.21 7.72
N SER A 599 -18.40 42.68 8.03
CA SER A 599 -19.06 41.74 7.13
C SER A 599 -19.56 42.54 5.95
N SER A 600 -19.30 42.06 4.74
CA SER A 600 -19.76 42.67 3.50
C SER A 600 -20.42 41.62 2.62
N ASP A 601 -21.41 42.06 1.84
CA ASP A 601 -22.12 41.20 0.91
C ASP A 601 -21.39 41.19 -0.44
N LEU A 602 -21.20 39.99 -0.97
CA LEU A 602 -20.81 39.67 -2.33
C LEU A 602 -22.07 39.35 -3.11
N SER A 603 -22.26 39.98 -4.27
CA SER A 603 -23.31 39.63 -5.21
C SER A 603 -22.71 39.41 -6.60
N VAL A 604 -23.05 38.30 -7.23
CA VAL A 604 -22.64 37.97 -8.59
C VAL A 604 -23.88 37.89 -9.44
N LEU A 605 -24.03 38.83 -10.37
CA LEU A 605 -25.20 38.98 -11.21
C LEU A 605 -24.84 38.64 -12.66
N THR A 606 -25.63 37.76 -13.27
CA THR A 606 -25.49 37.44 -14.70
C THR A 606 -26.64 38.02 -15.51
N ILE A 607 -26.29 38.75 -16.58
CA ILE A 607 -27.23 39.40 -17.49
C ILE A 607 -26.92 38.96 -18.93
N ASN A 608 -27.92 38.64 -19.74
CA ASN A 608 -27.68 38.33 -21.16
C ASN A 608 -27.46 39.60 -22.02
N GLY A 609 -27.03 39.41 -23.26
CA GLY A 609 -26.81 40.50 -24.23
C GLY A 609 -28.06 41.32 -24.63
N LEU A 610 -29.23 40.99 -24.08
CA LEU A 610 -30.49 41.73 -24.22
C LEU A 610 -30.85 42.52 -22.93
N GLY A 611 -30.04 42.45 -21.88
CA GLY A 611 -30.30 43.13 -20.61
C GLY A 611 -31.26 42.38 -19.68
N GLN A 612 -31.47 41.08 -19.85
CA GLN A 612 -32.32 40.28 -18.95
C GLN A 612 -31.47 39.59 -17.87
N ASP A 613 -31.96 39.57 -16.63
CA ASP A 613 -31.30 38.81 -15.55
C ASP A 613 -31.46 37.32 -15.80
N ILE A 614 -30.36 36.58 -15.65
CA ILE A 614 -30.34 35.12 -15.81
C ILE A 614 -30.32 34.47 -14.43
N TRP A 615 -29.40 34.89 -13.57
CA TRP A 615 -29.29 34.44 -12.19
C TRP A 615 -28.47 35.43 -11.35
N GLN A 616 -28.66 35.37 -10.04
CA GLN A 616 -27.90 36.12 -9.04
C GLN A 616 -27.46 35.17 -7.93
N TYR A 617 -26.24 35.35 -7.43
CA TYR A 617 -25.71 34.64 -6.28
C TYR A 617 -25.23 35.64 -5.23
N ASP A 618 -25.77 35.56 -4.03
CA ASP A 618 -25.42 36.43 -2.91
C ASP A 618 -24.76 35.65 -1.79
N TYR A 619 -23.72 36.22 -1.18
CA TYR A 619 -22.94 35.60 -0.12
C TYR A 619 -22.26 36.64 0.77
N SER A 620 -22.33 36.47 2.10
CA SER A 620 -21.76 37.44 3.05
C SER A 620 -20.56 36.87 3.79
N PHE A 621 -19.48 37.63 3.87
CA PHE A 621 -18.29 37.27 4.67
C PHE A 621 -17.51 38.49 5.15
N LYS A 622 -16.60 38.29 6.10
CA LYS A 622 -15.65 39.34 6.53
C LYS A 622 -14.34 39.16 5.78
N GLY A 623 -13.94 40.14 4.98
CA GLY A 623 -12.78 40.02 4.12
C GLY A 623 -12.78 41.02 2.97
N ASP A 624 -12.09 40.66 1.89
CA ASP A 624 -12.05 41.41 0.64
C ASP A 624 -12.30 40.50 -0.58
N TYR A 625 -12.64 41.16 -1.68
CA TYR A 625 -12.69 40.60 -3.02
C TYR A 625 -11.42 40.99 -3.76
N VAL A 626 -10.83 40.05 -4.48
CA VAL A 626 -9.64 40.31 -5.31
C VAL A 626 -10.01 40.28 -6.78
N ASN A 627 -10.46 39.14 -7.30
CA ASN A 627 -10.70 38.95 -8.73
C ASN A 627 -11.64 37.76 -9.00
N MET A 628 -12.29 37.74 -10.16
CA MET A 628 -13.09 36.64 -10.68
C MET A 628 -12.52 36.10 -12.00
N ILE A 629 -12.41 34.78 -12.09
CA ILE A 629 -11.97 34.09 -13.29
C ILE A 629 -13.10 33.26 -13.87
N ASN A 630 -13.36 33.47 -15.17
CA ASN A 630 -14.26 32.62 -15.95
C ASN A 630 -13.60 31.28 -16.27
N THR A 631 -14.36 30.20 -16.23
CA THR A 631 -13.91 28.84 -16.54
C THR A 631 -14.95 28.13 -17.39
N ASN A 632 -14.58 27.04 -18.07
CA ASN A 632 -15.52 26.25 -18.87
C ASN A 632 -16.75 25.76 -18.08
N ASN A 633 -16.59 25.54 -16.76
CA ASN A 633 -17.62 24.98 -15.90
C ASN A 633 -18.31 26.02 -15.00
N GLY A 634 -17.94 27.31 -15.10
CA GLY A 634 -18.49 28.38 -14.28
C GLY A 634 -17.46 29.43 -13.90
N PHE A 635 -17.40 29.82 -12.63
CA PHE A 635 -16.63 30.97 -12.16
C PHE A 635 -15.84 30.63 -10.91
N LEU A 636 -14.62 31.15 -10.80
CA LEU A 636 -13.84 31.15 -9.57
C LEU A 636 -13.70 32.59 -9.08
N ILE A 637 -14.08 32.82 -7.84
CA ILE A 637 -13.95 34.10 -7.16
C ILE A 637 -12.92 33.94 -6.07
N GLY A 638 -11.88 34.77 -6.08
CA GLY A 638 -10.85 34.75 -5.06
C GLY A 638 -10.79 36.04 -4.26
N GLY A 639 -10.36 35.90 -3.02
CA GLY A 639 -10.11 37.02 -2.14
C GLY A 639 -9.51 36.58 -0.81
N ASN A 640 -9.57 37.46 0.17
CA ASN A 640 -9.07 37.19 1.50
C ASN A 640 -10.20 37.25 2.52
N TYR A 641 -10.12 36.42 3.56
CA TYR A 641 -11.12 36.34 4.62
C TYR A 641 -10.49 36.45 6.01
N SER A 642 -11.23 37.07 6.92
CA SER A 642 -11.06 36.94 8.37
C SER A 642 -12.15 36.04 8.96
N VAL A 643 -13.36 36.05 8.40
CA VAL A 643 -14.45 35.12 8.74
C VAL A 643 -15.22 34.73 7.49
N ILE A 644 -15.32 33.44 7.19
CA ILE A 644 -16.08 32.90 6.05
C ILE A 644 -16.76 31.58 6.43
N LYS A 645 -17.91 31.26 5.82
CA LYS A 645 -18.63 30.00 6.04
C LYS A 645 -18.63 29.13 4.79
N ASN A 646 -18.06 27.94 4.84
CA ASN A 646 -18.12 27.07 3.65
C ASN A 646 -19.54 26.56 3.35
N LYS A 647 -19.69 25.84 2.24
CA LYS A 647 -20.95 25.23 1.81
C LYS A 647 -21.56 24.26 2.84
N ALA A 648 -20.74 23.62 3.68
CA ALA A 648 -21.20 22.74 4.75
C ALA A 648 -21.63 23.50 6.03
N GLY A 649 -21.61 24.83 6.01
CA GLY A 649 -21.93 25.68 7.16
C GLY A 649 -20.80 25.82 8.19
N ARG A 650 -19.62 25.24 7.94
CA ARG A 650 -18.45 25.37 8.81
C ARG A 650 -17.87 26.77 8.68
N THR A 651 -17.82 27.49 9.79
CA THR A 651 -17.16 28.79 9.89
C THR A 651 -15.64 28.61 9.99
N PHE A 652 -14.91 29.31 9.13
CA PHE A 652 -13.47 29.50 9.20
C PHE A 652 -13.22 30.92 9.71
N THR A 653 -12.54 31.02 10.83
CA THR A 653 -12.20 32.30 11.47
C THR A 653 -10.71 32.39 11.64
N LYS A 654 -10.14 33.53 11.29
CA LYS A 654 -8.76 33.92 11.56
C LYS A 654 -8.77 34.97 12.68
N SER A 655 -8.08 34.68 13.78
CA SER A 655 -8.10 35.51 15.00
C SER A 655 -7.37 36.85 14.84
N SER A 656 -6.33 36.88 14.00
CA SER A 656 -5.55 38.07 13.63
C SER A 656 -5.12 37.93 12.18
N GLY A 657 -5.24 38.99 11.38
CA GLY A 657 -4.88 38.98 9.96
C GLY A 657 -5.94 38.37 9.04
N LYS A 658 -5.50 37.85 7.88
CA LYS A 658 -6.38 37.26 6.85
C LYS A 658 -5.76 36.01 6.22
N ASN A 659 -6.61 35.20 5.61
CA ASN A 659 -6.20 34.07 4.77
C ASN A 659 -6.93 34.10 3.43
N ALA A 660 -6.38 33.39 2.46
CA ALA A 660 -6.96 33.22 1.13
C ALA A 660 -8.23 32.37 1.10
N TYR A 661 -9.22 32.75 0.30
CA TYR A 661 -10.31 31.86 -0.12
C TYR A 661 -10.46 31.82 -1.65
N VAL A 662 -11.04 30.72 -2.13
CA VAL A 662 -11.56 30.57 -3.49
C VAL A 662 -12.96 30.01 -3.41
N LEU A 663 -13.92 30.72 -3.99
CA LEU A 663 -15.31 30.37 -4.12
C LEU A 663 -15.57 29.93 -5.57
N SER A 664 -16.18 28.76 -5.75
CA SER A 664 -16.51 28.22 -7.08
C SER A 664 -18.01 28.24 -7.31
N LEU A 665 -18.43 28.88 -8.41
CA LEU A 665 -19.80 28.88 -8.91
C LEU A 665 -19.89 28.07 -10.19
N SER A 666 -21.00 27.37 -10.38
CA SER A 666 -21.34 26.78 -11.69
C SER A 666 -21.70 27.86 -12.71
N SER A 667 -21.76 27.49 -13.99
CA SER A 667 -22.25 28.38 -15.07
C SER A 667 -23.68 28.89 -14.87
N LYS A 668 -24.45 28.30 -13.94
CA LYS A 668 -25.81 28.69 -13.56
C LYS A 668 -25.88 29.42 -12.20
N GLY A 669 -24.75 29.85 -11.64
CA GLY A 669 -24.70 30.59 -10.38
C GLY A 669 -24.84 29.75 -9.12
N ALA A 670 -25.01 28.43 -9.22
CA ALA A 670 -25.06 27.57 -8.04
C ALA A 670 -23.67 27.43 -7.40
N LEU A 671 -23.57 27.60 -6.09
CA LEU A 671 -22.34 27.38 -5.32
C LEU A 671 -21.89 25.92 -5.39
N ILE A 672 -20.72 25.69 -5.98
CA ILE A 672 -20.08 24.37 -6.04
C ILE A 672 -19.36 24.10 -4.72
N ASP A 673 -18.42 24.97 -4.36
CA ASP A 673 -17.57 24.82 -3.17
C ASP A 673 -16.95 26.17 -2.74
N ILE A 674 -16.50 26.23 -1.48
CA ILE A 674 -15.67 27.32 -0.95
C ILE A 674 -14.46 26.69 -0.27
N LYS A 675 -13.28 26.91 -0.86
CA LYS A 675 -12.01 26.44 -0.31
C LYS A 675 -11.29 27.59 0.39
N CYS A 676 -10.88 27.34 1.61
CA CYS A 676 -10.18 28.30 2.45
C CYS A 676 -8.77 27.78 2.74
N LEU A 677 -7.75 28.63 2.62
CA LEU A 677 -6.40 28.31 3.05
C LEU A 677 -6.35 28.39 4.58
N ALA A 678 -6.44 27.24 5.25
CA ALA A 678 -6.32 27.16 6.70
C ALA A 678 -4.84 27.23 7.10
N SER A 679 -4.37 28.41 7.49
CA SER A 679 -3.00 28.64 7.95
C SER A 679 -2.92 29.50 9.21
N ASP A 680 -1.94 29.20 10.06
CA ASP A 680 -1.54 30.00 11.23
C ASP A 680 -0.79 31.29 10.86
N SER A 681 -0.08 31.31 9.73
CA SER A 681 0.44 32.56 9.15
C SER A 681 -0.63 33.27 8.31
N ASP A 682 -0.54 34.59 8.21
CA ASP A 682 -1.40 35.40 7.34
C ASP A 682 -0.98 35.24 5.88
N TYR A 683 -1.99 35.11 5.01
CA TYR A 683 -1.81 35.02 3.57
C TYR A 683 -2.80 35.94 2.87
N HIS A 684 -2.25 36.80 2.02
CA HIS A 684 -3.00 37.77 1.24
C HIS A 684 -2.83 37.49 -0.24
N ILE A 685 -3.89 37.08 -0.92
CA ILE A 685 -3.94 37.06 -2.39
C ILE A 685 -4.14 38.49 -2.86
N ASN A 686 -3.32 38.89 -3.83
CA ASN A 686 -3.37 40.18 -4.50
C ASN A 686 -3.91 40.05 -5.92
N ASN A 687 -3.77 38.87 -6.54
CA ASN A 687 -4.30 38.62 -7.87
C ASN A 687 -4.60 37.12 -8.10
N LEU A 688 -5.52 36.85 -9.01
CA LEU A 688 -5.75 35.53 -9.56
C LEU A 688 -5.40 35.55 -11.04
N TYR A 689 -4.60 34.58 -11.48
CA TYR A 689 -4.14 34.52 -12.87
C TYR A 689 -4.50 33.17 -13.49
N LYS A 690 -5.35 33.21 -14.53
CA LYS A 690 -5.72 32.03 -15.30
C LYS A 690 -4.69 31.81 -16.41
N VAL A 691 -3.93 30.71 -16.30
CA VAL A 691 -3.05 30.27 -17.40
C VAL A 691 -3.85 29.44 -18.40
N ASN A 692 -4.67 28.52 -17.89
CA ASN A 692 -5.62 27.74 -18.67
C ASN A 692 -6.77 27.28 -17.76
N GLU A 693 -7.72 26.52 -18.31
CA GLU A 693 -8.89 26.01 -17.57
C GLU A 693 -8.55 25.16 -16.35
N ASN A 694 -7.40 24.48 -16.38
CA ASN A 694 -6.96 23.55 -15.34
C ASN A 694 -5.91 24.16 -14.41
N ASN A 695 -5.39 25.34 -14.74
CA ASN A 695 -4.37 26.02 -13.95
C ASN A 695 -4.71 27.49 -13.72
N ILE A 696 -5.14 27.74 -12.49
CA ILE A 696 -5.39 29.06 -11.95
C ILE A 696 -4.43 29.27 -10.78
N ASN A 697 -3.59 30.29 -10.91
CA ASN A 697 -2.56 30.65 -9.95
C ASN A 697 -3.08 31.73 -9.02
N LEU A 698 -2.88 31.53 -7.71
CA LEU A 698 -3.17 32.52 -6.69
C LEU A 698 -1.87 33.23 -6.32
N LEU A 699 -1.79 34.52 -6.63
CA LEU A 699 -0.62 35.36 -6.41
C LEU A 699 -0.82 36.19 -5.15
N GLY A 700 0.12 36.11 -4.21
CA GLY A 700 -0.06 36.78 -2.93
C GLY A 700 1.23 37.07 -2.17
N THR A 701 1.07 37.48 -0.91
CA THR A 701 2.13 37.69 0.07
C THR A 701 1.80 37.00 1.40
N LYS A 702 2.84 36.53 2.10
CA LYS A 702 2.75 35.94 3.44
C LYS A 702 3.16 37.00 4.47
N GLY A 703 2.37 37.13 5.54
CA GLY A 703 2.54 38.17 6.57
C GLY A 703 1.70 39.42 6.31
N GLU A 704 2.04 40.54 6.95
CA GLU A 704 1.28 41.80 6.83
C GLU A 704 1.19 42.28 5.38
N GLN A 705 0.06 42.89 5.02
CA GLN A 705 -0.18 43.50 3.73
C GLN A 705 0.80 44.67 3.50
N ILE A 706 1.92 44.41 2.82
CA ILE A 706 2.86 45.46 2.39
C ILE A 706 2.28 46.09 1.12
N ILE A 707 1.98 47.39 1.17
CA ILE A 707 1.65 48.20 -0.02
C ILE A 707 2.81 48.03 -1.02
N ILE A 708 2.47 47.55 -2.22
CA ILE A 708 3.30 46.78 -3.15
C ILE A 708 4.71 47.37 -3.39
N ASN A 709 5.72 46.50 -3.21
CA ASN A 709 6.96 46.49 -3.99
C ASN A 709 7.00 45.13 -4.69
N ALA A 710 7.16 45.09 -6.02
CA ALA A 710 6.98 43.91 -6.88
C ALA A 710 7.85 42.67 -6.49
N ASN A 711 8.86 42.86 -5.65
CA ASN A 711 9.81 41.83 -5.23
C ASN A 711 9.27 40.81 -4.20
N LEU A 712 8.08 41.03 -3.60
CA LEU A 712 7.57 40.21 -2.48
C LEU A 712 6.47 39.18 -2.84
N LEU A 713 6.05 39.07 -4.10
CA LEU A 713 5.01 38.11 -4.51
C LEU A 713 5.49 36.65 -4.41
N GLU A 714 4.71 35.76 -3.82
CA GLU A 714 4.95 34.30 -3.81
C GLU A 714 3.71 33.61 -4.41
N ILE A 715 3.92 32.52 -5.17
CA ILE A 715 2.85 31.65 -5.66
C ILE A 715 2.66 30.55 -4.63
N TYR A 716 1.52 30.57 -3.95
CA TYR A 716 1.28 29.66 -2.82
C TYR A 716 0.56 28.38 -3.20
N SER A 717 -0.22 28.40 -4.29
CA SER A 717 -0.96 27.23 -4.75
C SER A 717 -1.49 27.42 -6.17
N SER A 718 -1.46 26.35 -6.95
CA SER A 718 -2.24 26.19 -8.17
C SER A 718 -3.51 25.40 -7.83
N VAL A 719 -4.68 25.93 -8.21
CA VAL A 719 -5.96 25.24 -7.98
C VAL A 719 -6.30 24.46 -9.25
N THR A 720 -6.37 23.13 -9.14
CA THR A 720 -6.88 22.27 -10.21
C THR A 720 -8.39 22.07 -10.01
N MET A 721 -9.19 22.41 -11.03
CA MET A 721 -10.58 21.98 -11.08
C MET A 721 -10.61 20.54 -11.61
N LYS A 722 -10.94 19.58 -10.75
CA LYS A 722 -11.36 18.24 -11.15
C LYS A 722 -12.83 18.06 -10.80
#